data_AF-A0A9N9EGV9-F1
#
_entry.id   AF-A0A9N9EGV9-F1
#
_cell.length_a   1.000
_cell.length_b   1.000
_cell.length_c   1.000
_cell.angle_alpha   90.00
_cell.angle_beta   90.00
_cell.angle_gamma   90.00
#
_symmetry.space_group_name_H-M   'P 1'
#
loop_
_entity.id
_entity.type
_entity.pdbx_description
1 polymer ?
#
loop_
_entity_poly.entity_id
_entity_poly.type
_entity_poly.pdbx_seq_one_letter_code
_entity_poly.pdbx_strand_id
1 'polypeptide(L)'
;VYLIPHQGSSSSTSDGILEVFHKAKKFQETGTREFPVVSVVLLDGVELAEVSPHNPLKVLHSLLEPSYPIDIPTVSVVGISNRRLDISKSSRAILVQRPKFGIDDLVDTAARLLENEGAGKIQRMSLKPLAEAYSEYEQTGQIHPNFHGLRDYYGLVKSLSKTEMTPENIQMALARNFSGTDQSAKLYEEYFSKVLQKFNNYAHWEYKPIPISTLINANLNDESARHLMVIGKGDFVVNILIHHLYNEGKFKEEGLDPVVIMGSQFPDDQQDYSYSVLSRIMMCVETGRPLILTDLEIIYGALYDLWNQNYVVYGSNDNPRHYARVALGDANPMLNVNKKFKCILVLDESNLPITDPHLLSRFEKQKLSAEDILTEKQHELLKSLNTWTKQMVTIIEKNNFTVCHDFTLEDLFIGYDPEKTLQSLVISTMHQNEGATNEEILETCKESLISIASSDGIIRATKSVMRKEESLRWMRIYFSNEFKNQHHDNLMNYFNGLLNSHMVNSDPLLVVVTTFSNINTNIKGCLETVLRVQVETISTFRTEIQLQNRVKHFWLDSDDQMLVLQCEVAIMNSRCIKLAKFIVEQYRDEFLRIRKVGTTSKHACIILHVHRGKKENFLSFGFMRGWKQVTIETLEPQGKHLLTILDESVTNIINTAYPFEDILKQELSWCLLCMKYPSDEDSINRLRMLNSEILQHPSFISCLKERTLAWLEERYLTDWQYDVAFNKKLLYPYSSFSAALHARIRTMVRRPVAKMLFALESFSTTKTFFNMDQPGNEGSPLLIFWKTMFNDPKVIEIDDLPEPNLDQYILPYYLHDLQFPFSYYIMRKIDDFKDTCLEKLDSLKQDRKTIEPYLEKYFNDFVTIISTRIGRKNNNESFSLLLRQFMGEEMYDPVLIHICWWVNSSKILAAL
;
A
#
# COMPACT_ATOMS: atom_id res chain seq x y z
N VAL A 1 -31.13 33.85 37.43
CA VAL A 1 -31.33 32.64 36.60
C VAL A 1 -29.96 32.07 36.25
N TYR A 2 -29.73 30.78 36.46
CA TYR A 2 -28.47 30.10 36.18
C TYR A 2 -28.72 28.95 35.19
N LEU A 3 -28.03 28.99 34.05
CA LEU A 3 -28.17 28.00 32.97
C LEU A 3 -27.16 26.88 33.15
N ILE A 4 -27.63 25.65 33.24
CA ILE A 4 -26.82 24.44 33.31
C ILE A 4 -26.97 23.71 31.98
N PRO A 5 -25.99 23.85 31.07
CA PRO A 5 -26.07 23.24 29.75
C PRO A 5 -25.81 21.73 29.83
N HIS A 6 -26.45 21.00 28.94
CA HIS A 6 -26.16 19.62 28.59
C HIS A 6 -26.26 19.48 27.07
N GLN A 7 -25.18 19.02 26.45
CA GLN A 7 -25.13 18.84 25.01
C GLN A 7 -25.57 17.42 24.66
N GLY A 8 -26.64 17.31 23.87
CA GLY A 8 -27.14 16.07 23.31
C GLY A 8 -26.17 15.51 22.28
N SER A 9 -25.98 14.20 22.33
CA SER A 9 -25.13 13.45 21.41
C SER A 9 -25.75 12.08 21.13
N SER A 10 -25.25 11.38 20.10
CA SER A 10 -25.67 10.01 19.80
C SER A 10 -25.32 9.01 20.92
N SER A 11 -24.35 9.33 21.78
CA SER A 11 -23.95 8.54 22.94
C SER A 11 -24.60 8.99 24.26
N SER A 12 -25.49 9.99 24.24
CA SER A 12 -26.14 10.49 25.45
C SER A 12 -26.95 9.39 26.14
N THR A 13 -26.80 9.27 27.47
CA THR A 13 -27.50 8.30 28.31
C THR A 13 -28.53 8.99 29.21
N SER A 14 -29.49 8.22 29.72
CA SER A 14 -30.47 8.71 30.70
C SER A 14 -29.81 9.21 31.99
N ASP A 15 -28.73 8.55 32.43
CA ASP A 15 -28.01 8.90 33.66
C ASP A 15 -27.38 10.29 33.56
N GLY A 16 -26.76 10.63 32.42
CA GLY A 16 -26.18 11.96 32.22
C GLY A 16 -27.22 13.09 32.28
N ILE A 17 -28.44 12.86 31.77
CA ILE A 17 -29.54 13.82 31.91
C ILE A 17 -29.94 13.94 33.39
N LEU A 18 -30.11 12.83 34.10
CA LEU A 18 -30.49 12.85 35.52
C LEU A 18 -29.47 13.59 36.39
N GLU A 19 -28.17 13.38 36.16
CA GLU A 19 -27.11 14.07 36.89
C GLU A 19 -27.16 15.60 36.71
N VAL A 20 -27.42 16.05 35.48
CA VAL A 20 -27.58 17.49 35.18
C VAL A 20 -28.77 18.08 35.94
N PHE A 21 -29.89 17.36 36.01
CA PHE A 21 -31.06 17.79 36.79
C PHE A 21 -30.78 17.79 38.29
N HIS A 22 -30.06 16.80 38.81
CA HIS A 22 -29.62 16.77 40.21
C HIS A 22 -28.72 17.96 40.55
N LYS A 23 -27.76 18.27 39.68
CA LYS A 23 -26.88 19.44 39.80
C LYS A 23 -27.70 20.74 39.80
N ALA A 24 -28.70 20.84 38.93
CA ALA A 24 -29.59 21.99 38.85
C ALA A 24 -30.43 22.19 40.10
N LYS A 25 -30.99 21.10 40.64
CA LYS A 25 -31.74 21.12 41.89
C LYS A 25 -30.86 21.57 43.06
N LYS A 26 -29.67 21.00 43.19
CA LYS A 26 -28.70 21.38 44.24
C LYS A 26 -28.29 22.84 44.15
N PHE A 27 -28.13 23.38 42.94
CA PHE A 27 -27.79 24.79 42.72
C PHE A 27 -28.96 25.75 43.04
N GLN A 28 -30.19 25.28 42.87
CA GLN A 28 -31.38 26.04 43.23
C GLN A 28 -31.58 26.09 44.75
N GLU A 29 -31.24 25.00 45.44
CA GLU A 29 -31.26 24.90 46.91
C GLU A 29 -30.22 25.81 47.59
N THR A 30 -29.13 26.20 46.89
CA THR A 30 -28.18 27.20 47.39
C THR A 30 -28.70 28.65 47.37
N GLY A 31 -29.86 28.91 46.75
CA GLY A 31 -30.48 30.23 46.76
C GLY A 31 -31.02 30.61 48.14
N THR A 32 -30.78 31.85 48.58
CA THR A 32 -31.37 32.40 49.81
C THR A 32 -32.63 33.21 49.49
N ARG A 33 -33.42 33.56 50.52
CA ARG A 33 -34.60 34.42 50.35
C ARG A 33 -34.25 35.82 49.80
N GLU A 34 -33.04 36.31 50.07
CA GLU A 34 -32.55 37.60 49.57
C GLU A 34 -32.00 37.51 48.14
N PHE A 35 -31.43 36.37 47.76
CA PHE A 35 -30.88 36.13 46.42
C PHE A 35 -31.46 34.84 45.83
N PRO A 36 -32.73 34.87 45.34
CA PRO A 36 -33.37 33.70 44.77
C PRO A 36 -32.64 33.26 43.50
N VAL A 37 -32.16 32.02 43.51
CA VAL A 37 -31.54 31.38 42.35
C VAL A 37 -32.60 30.56 41.64
N VAL A 38 -32.72 30.74 40.33
CA VAL A 38 -33.56 29.91 39.45
C VAL A 38 -32.63 29.11 38.56
N SER A 39 -32.58 27.80 38.71
CA SER A 39 -31.78 26.92 37.86
C SER A 39 -32.58 26.50 36.63
N VAL A 40 -31.94 26.57 35.46
CA VAL A 40 -32.54 26.18 34.18
C VAL A 40 -31.61 25.18 33.52
N VAL A 41 -32.11 23.99 33.22
CA VAL A 41 -31.39 23.01 32.41
C VAL A 41 -31.55 23.39 30.93
N LEU A 42 -30.43 23.60 30.25
CA LEU A 42 -30.39 23.89 28.82
C LEU A 42 -29.94 22.63 28.08
N LEU A 43 -30.86 21.93 27.44
CA LEU A 43 -30.56 20.79 26.58
C LEU A 43 -30.30 21.31 25.16
N ASP A 44 -29.06 21.33 24.72
CA ASP A 44 -28.69 21.73 23.36
C ASP A 44 -28.53 20.50 22.47
N GLY A 45 -29.01 20.51 21.24
CA GLY A 45 -28.92 19.36 20.33
C GLY A 45 -29.79 18.16 20.73
N VAL A 46 -31.01 18.41 21.23
CA VAL A 46 -31.94 17.36 21.70
C VAL A 46 -32.25 16.31 20.62
N GLU A 47 -32.20 16.69 19.35
CA GLU A 47 -32.38 15.81 18.19
C GLU A 47 -31.34 14.69 18.11
N LEU A 48 -30.10 14.95 18.55
CA LEU A 48 -29.04 13.95 18.52
C LEU A 48 -29.26 12.88 19.59
N ALA A 49 -29.75 13.30 20.75
CA ALA A 49 -30.14 12.42 21.85
C ALA A 49 -31.39 11.58 21.52
N GLU A 50 -32.25 12.05 20.62
CA GLU A 50 -33.42 11.28 20.15
C GLU A 50 -33.04 10.07 19.28
N VAL A 51 -31.96 10.19 18.50
CA VAL A 51 -31.45 9.12 17.62
C VAL A 51 -30.56 8.12 18.40
N SER A 52 -30.23 8.42 19.66
CA SER A 52 -29.38 7.55 20.47
C SER A 52 -30.05 6.19 20.75
N PRO A 53 -29.30 5.06 20.65
CA PRO A 53 -29.82 3.74 21.00
C PRO A 53 -30.20 3.60 22.48
N HIS A 54 -29.68 4.50 23.34
CA HIS A 54 -29.96 4.50 24.78
C HIS A 54 -31.30 5.17 25.14
N ASN A 55 -31.98 5.80 24.18
CA ASN A 55 -33.23 6.55 24.37
C ASN A 55 -33.23 7.45 25.63
N PRO A 56 -32.21 8.34 25.75
CA PRO A 56 -31.97 9.12 26.97
C PRO A 56 -33.16 10.02 27.34
N LEU A 57 -33.89 10.53 26.35
CA LEU A 57 -34.99 11.47 26.53
C LEU A 57 -36.22 10.87 27.24
N LYS A 58 -36.29 9.55 27.44
CA LYS A 58 -37.39 8.91 28.17
C LYS A 58 -37.54 9.45 29.61
N VAL A 59 -36.44 9.82 30.25
CA VAL A 59 -36.45 10.34 31.64
C VAL A 59 -37.04 11.76 31.76
N LEU A 60 -37.08 12.53 30.66
CA LEU A 60 -37.68 13.87 30.67
C LEU A 60 -39.15 13.82 31.06
N HIS A 61 -39.84 12.71 30.76
CA HIS A 61 -41.25 12.55 31.11
C HIS A 61 -41.49 12.66 32.62
N SER A 62 -40.73 11.90 33.42
CA SER A 62 -40.82 11.91 34.87
C SER A 62 -40.28 13.20 35.50
N LEU A 63 -39.34 13.88 34.84
CA LEU A 63 -38.72 15.10 35.36
C LEU A 63 -39.59 16.34 35.15
N LEU A 64 -40.34 16.40 34.05
CA LEU A 64 -41.23 17.51 33.71
C LEU A 64 -42.64 17.34 34.29
N GLU A 65 -43.10 16.09 34.49
CA GLU A 65 -44.36 15.74 35.15
C GLU A 65 -44.09 14.93 36.42
N PRO A 66 -43.69 15.58 37.53
CA PRO A 66 -43.50 14.89 38.80
C PRO A 66 -44.82 14.31 39.32
N SER A 67 -44.73 13.20 40.06
CA SER A 67 -45.90 12.55 40.69
C SER A 67 -46.31 13.28 41.96
N TYR A 68 -47.61 13.28 42.27
CA TYR A 68 -48.19 13.87 43.49
C TYR A 68 -47.41 13.44 44.76
N PRO A 69 -47.12 14.35 45.72
CA PRO A 69 -47.70 15.68 45.95
C PRO A 69 -46.98 16.86 45.28
N ILE A 70 -46.03 16.60 44.37
CA ILE A 70 -45.26 17.66 43.71
C ILE A 70 -46.00 18.08 42.43
N ASP A 71 -46.66 19.24 42.44
CA ASP A 71 -47.48 19.70 41.32
C ASP A 71 -46.69 20.47 40.24
N ILE A 72 -45.44 20.88 40.54
CA ILE A 72 -44.63 21.72 39.65
C ILE A 72 -43.20 21.12 39.56
N PRO A 73 -42.61 21.03 38.34
CA PRO A 73 -41.23 20.60 38.19
C PRO A 73 -40.28 21.51 38.96
N THR A 74 -39.35 20.92 39.72
CA THR A 74 -38.43 21.65 40.60
C THR A 74 -37.45 22.53 39.82
N VAL A 75 -37.16 22.18 38.57
CA VAL A 75 -36.16 22.82 37.71
C VAL A 75 -36.80 23.13 36.36
N SER A 76 -36.54 24.33 35.83
CA SER A 76 -37.02 24.72 34.49
C SER A 76 -36.11 24.14 33.39
N VAL A 77 -36.67 23.89 32.20
CA VAL A 77 -35.92 23.27 31.10
C VAL A 77 -36.12 24.06 29.81
N VAL A 78 -35.05 24.26 29.07
CA VAL A 78 -35.05 24.80 27.70
C VAL A 78 -34.37 23.78 26.79
N GLY A 79 -35.06 23.33 25.75
CA GLY A 79 -34.52 22.45 24.73
C GLY A 79 -34.29 23.21 23.43
N ILE A 80 -33.08 23.15 22.88
CA ILE A 80 -32.74 23.67 21.56
C ILE A 80 -32.58 22.48 20.62
N SER A 81 -33.22 22.55 19.45
CA SER A 81 -33.14 21.51 18.44
C SER A 81 -33.23 22.09 17.03
N ASN A 82 -32.42 21.55 16.12
CA ASN A 82 -32.49 21.88 14.70
C ASN A 82 -33.51 21.03 13.93
N ARG A 83 -34.05 19.98 14.56
CA ARG A 83 -35.10 19.13 13.99
C ARG A 83 -36.36 19.19 14.84
N ARG A 84 -37.49 18.85 14.24
CA ARG A 84 -38.72 18.66 15.01
C ARG A 84 -38.58 17.40 15.87
N LEU A 85 -38.75 17.56 17.18
CA LEU A 85 -38.85 16.46 18.13
C LEU A 85 -40.22 15.78 18.00
N ASP A 86 -40.29 14.52 18.42
CA ASP A 86 -41.58 13.81 18.49
C ASP A 86 -42.59 14.55 19.39
N ILE A 87 -43.86 14.49 19.00
CA ILE A 87 -45.00 15.11 19.71
C ILE A 87 -45.11 14.53 21.12
N SER A 88 -44.81 13.23 21.29
CA SER A 88 -44.81 12.58 22.60
C SER A 88 -43.93 13.30 23.62
N LYS A 89 -42.78 13.84 23.19
CA LYS A 89 -41.80 14.57 24.03
C LYS A 89 -42.06 16.07 24.09
N SER A 90 -42.51 16.67 22.98
CA SER A 90 -42.74 18.12 22.89
C SER A 90 -44.09 18.60 23.42
N SER A 91 -45.08 17.70 23.59
CA SER A 91 -46.41 18.04 24.13
C SER A 91 -46.39 18.69 25.52
N ARG A 92 -45.29 18.53 26.27
CA ARG A 92 -45.10 19.04 27.63
C ARG A 92 -44.32 20.35 27.66
N ALA A 93 -43.92 20.86 26.51
CA ALA A 93 -43.13 22.06 26.37
C ALA A 93 -43.85 23.09 25.49
N ILE A 94 -43.53 24.36 25.68
CA ILE A 94 -43.93 25.41 24.75
C ILE A 94 -42.99 25.33 23.56
N LEU A 95 -43.52 24.86 22.43
CA LEU A 95 -42.77 24.72 21.19
C LEU A 95 -42.72 26.05 20.44
N VAL A 96 -41.52 26.65 20.39
CA VAL A 96 -41.25 27.85 19.58
C VAL A 96 -40.54 27.39 18.30
N GLN A 97 -41.18 27.58 17.14
CA GLN A 97 -40.58 27.27 15.85
C GLN A 97 -40.24 28.55 15.09
N ARG A 98 -39.03 28.58 14.52
CA ARG A 98 -38.61 29.64 13.61
C ARG A 98 -38.98 29.25 12.17
N PRO A 99 -39.71 30.09 11.42
CA PRO A 99 -39.92 29.84 10.00
C PRO A 99 -38.63 30.02 9.20
N LYS A 100 -38.61 29.54 7.94
CA LYS A 100 -37.53 29.84 7.01
C LYS A 100 -37.48 31.35 6.76
N PHE A 101 -36.27 31.90 6.63
CA PHE A 101 -36.08 33.32 6.35
C PHE A 101 -36.58 33.67 4.95
N GLY A 102 -37.36 34.74 4.84
CA GLY A 102 -37.63 35.38 3.55
C GLY A 102 -36.47 36.29 3.12
N ILE A 103 -36.57 36.79 1.90
CA ILE A 103 -35.61 37.78 1.35
C ILE A 103 -35.56 39.04 2.22
N ASP A 104 -36.71 39.53 2.69
CA ASP A 104 -36.79 40.73 3.54
C ASP A 104 -36.10 40.52 4.90
N ASP A 105 -36.21 39.32 5.49
CA ASP A 105 -35.54 38.99 6.75
C ASP A 105 -34.02 38.96 6.59
N LEU A 106 -33.53 38.42 5.46
CA LEU A 106 -32.10 38.40 5.12
C LEU A 106 -31.55 39.82 4.94
N VAL A 107 -32.29 40.68 4.24
CA VAL A 107 -31.94 42.09 4.04
C VAL A 107 -31.92 42.86 5.35
N ASP A 108 -32.93 42.69 6.21
CA ASP A 108 -32.97 43.38 7.52
C ASP A 108 -31.83 42.89 8.43
N THR A 109 -31.53 41.58 8.41
CA THR A 109 -30.39 41.02 9.15
C THR A 109 -29.06 41.61 8.64
N ALA A 110 -28.88 41.67 7.32
CA ALA A 110 -27.66 42.20 6.72
C ALA A 110 -27.47 43.69 7.03
N ALA A 111 -28.55 44.49 6.94
CA ALA A 111 -28.52 45.92 7.25
C ALA A 111 -28.08 46.18 8.70
N ARG A 112 -28.64 45.43 9.66
CA ARG A 112 -28.27 45.57 11.08
C ARG A 112 -26.83 45.15 11.38
N LEU A 113 -26.33 44.12 10.69
CA LEU A 113 -24.93 43.70 10.84
C LEU A 113 -23.96 44.77 10.33
N LEU A 114 -24.30 45.46 9.24
CA LEU A 114 -23.48 46.55 8.69
C LEU A 114 -23.51 47.80 9.57
N GLU A 115 -24.66 48.13 10.17
CA GLU A 115 -24.82 49.30 11.06
C GLU A 115 -23.99 49.18 12.36
N ASN A 116 -23.83 47.97 12.90
CA ASN A 116 -23.14 47.74 14.18
C ASN A 116 -21.61 47.88 14.13
N GLU A 117 -20.99 47.83 12.95
CA GLU A 117 -19.52 47.85 12.80
C GLU A 117 -18.97 49.15 12.17
N GLY A 118 -19.79 50.19 12.05
CA GLY A 118 -19.33 51.53 11.64
C GLY A 118 -19.21 51.76 10.13
N ALA A 119 -19.66 50.82 9.30
CA ALA A 119 -19.93 51.11 7.89
C ALA A 119 -21.05 52.17 7.84
N GLY A 120 -20.85 53.26 7.09
CA GLY A 120 -21.85 54.32 6.94
C GLY A 120 -23.23 53.80 6.51
N LYS A 121 -24.27 54.64 6.54
CA LYS A 121 -25.66 54.27 6.19
C LYS A 121 -25.78 53.66 4.78
N ILE A 122 -25.53 52.36 4.64
CA ILE A 122 -25.78 51.60 3.42
C ILE A 122 -27.29 51.47 3.27
N GLN A 123 -27.82 51.86 2.11
CA GLN A 123 -29.25 51.77 1.85
C GLN A 123 -29.66 50.30 1.75
N ARG A 124 -30.67 49.87 2.53
CA ARG A 124 -31.21 48.50 2.50
C ARG A 124 -31.47 47.94 1.09
N MET A 125 -31.86 48.82 0.16
CA MET A 125 -32.10 48.51 -1.25
C MET A 125 -30.86 47.99 -2.01
N SER A 126 -29.63 48.32 -1.57
CA SER A 126 -28.40 47.83 -2.20
C SER A 126 -28.13 46.36 -1.88
N LEU A 127 -28.61 45.85 -0.72
CA LEU A 127 -28.35 44.50 -0.22
C LEU A 127 -29.34 43.46 -0.74
N LYS A 128 -30.48 43.88 -1.27
CA LYS A 128 -31.53 42.98 -1.80
C LYS A 128 -31.02 41.95 -2.82
N PRO A 129 -30.19 42.32 -3.83
CA PRO A 129 -29.64 41.34 -4.78
C PRO A 129 -28.75 40.30 -4.12
N LEU A 130 -28.05 40.66 -3.03
CA LEU A 130 -27.21 39.71 -2.31
C LEU A 130 -28.06 38.65 -1.60
N ALA A 131 -29.17 39.07 -0.99
CA ALA A 131 -30.14 38.16 -0.36
C ALA A 131 -30.85 37.27 -1.39
N GLU A 132 -31.23 37.83 -2.55
CA GLU A 132 -31.82 37.08 -3.67
C GLU A 132 -30.85 36.01 -4.20
N ALA A 133 -29.60 36.39 -4.48
CA ALA A 133 -28.57 35.47 -4.97
C ALA A 133 -28.29 34.32 -3.98
N TYR A 134 -28.16 34.63 -2.69
CA TYR A 134 -27.99 33.60 -1.66
C TYR A 134 -29.21 32.69 -1.55
N SER A 135 -30.43 33.25 -1.57
CA SER A 135 -31.67 32.46 -1.47
C SER A 135 -31.87 31.54 -2.68
N GLU A 136 -31.48 31.97 -3.88
CA GLU A 136 -31.51 31.15 -5.09
C GLU A 136 -30.48 30.03 -5.00
N TYR A 137 -29.24 30.38 -4.64
CA TYR A 137 -28.14 29.42 -4.45
C TYR A 137 -28.45 28.34 -3.40
N GLU A 138 -29.03 28.73 -2.26
CA GLU A 138 -29.38 27.79 -1.19
C GLU A 138 -30.40 26.73 -1.66
N GLN A 139 -31.30 27.10 -2.57
CA GLN A 139 -32.39 26.23 -3.04
C GLN A 139 -31.95 25.29 -4.18
N THR A 140 -31.14 25.76 -5.11
CA THR A 140 -30.85 25.01 -6.36
C THR A 140 -29.37 24.76 -6.62
N GLY A 141 -28.46 25.48 -5.97
CA GLY A 141 -27.05 25.52 -6.34
C GLY A 141 -26.09 24.67 -5.51
N GLN A 142 -26.54 24.07 -4.40
CA GLN A 142 -25.67 23.28 -3.52
C GLN A 142 -25.52 21.83 -3.98
N ILE A 143 -24.29 21.41 -4.28
CA ILE A 143 -23.94 20.02 -4.61
C ILE A 143 -24.16 19.10 -3.40
N HIS A 144 -23.62 19.53 -2.25
CA HIS A 144 -23.79 18.86 -0.97
C HIS A 144 -24.89 19.57 -0.18
N PRO A 145 -25.91 18.86 0.32
CA PRO A 145 -27.02 19.48 1.01
C PRO A 145 -26.53 20.18 2.29
N ASN A 146 -26.88 21.46 2.44
CA ASN A 146 -26.52 22.30 3.60
C ASN A 146 -25.01 22.51 3.81
N PHE A 147 -24.21 22.50 2.73
CA PHE A 147 -22.77 22.81 2.79
C PHE A 147 -22.51 24.28 3.14
N HIS A 148 -23.26 25.18 2.49
CA HIS A 148 -23.33 26.60 2.82
C HIS A 148 -24.68 26.91 3.47
N GLY A 149 -24.66 27.68 4.55
CA GLY A 149 -25.86 28.09 5.26
C GLY A 149 -25.82 29.55 5.72
N LEU A 150 -26.73 29.90 6.62
CA LEU A 150 -26.89 31.28 7.10
C LEU A 150 -25.61 31.85 7.73
N ARG A 151 -24.77 31.01 8.36
CA ARG A 151 -23.49 31.45 8.93
C ARG A 151 -22.49 31.91 7.85
N ASP A 152 -22.54 31.30 6.66
CA ASP A 152 -21.72 31.72 5.52
C ASP A 152 -22.20 33.06 4.98
N TYR A 153 -23.52 33.25 4.88
CA TYR A 153 -24.12 34.55 4.54
C TYR A 153 -23.77 35.64 5.56
N TYR A 154 -23.85 35.35 6.87
CA TYR A 154 -23.46 36.30 7.91
C TYR A 154 -21.96 36.60 7.87
N GLY A 155 -21.13 35.60 7.59
CA GLY A 155 -19.69 35.78 7.38
C GLY A 155 -19.40 36.72 6.21
N LEU A 156 -20.10 36.55 5.08
CA LEU A 156 -20.00 37.43 3.92
C LEU A 156 -20.36 38.87 4.27
N VAL A 157 -21.50 39.10 4.91
CA VAL A 157 -21.95 40.44 5.27
C VAL A 157 -21.00 41.11 6.27
N LYS A 158 -20.48 40.37 7.25
CA LYS A 158 -19.47 40.86 8.21
C LYS A 158 -18.10 41.14 7.58
N SER A 159 -17.73 40.42 6.52
CA SER A 159 -16.52 40.78 5.78
C SER A 159 -16.71 42.11 5.04
N LEU A 160 -17.92 42.34 4.52
CA LEU A 160 -18.28 43.58 3.81
C LEU A 160 -18.50 44.80 4.71
N SER A 161 -18.80 44.64 6.00
CA SER A 161 -18.90 45.79 6.94
C SER A 161 -17.56 46.49 7.16
N LYS A 162 -16.45 45.78 6.98
CA LYS A 162 -15.10 46.29 7.28
C LYS A 162 -14.43 47.02 6.13
N THR A 163 -14.92 46.83 4.92
CA THR A 163 -14.30 47.31 3.68
C THR A 163 -15.32 48.05 2.84
N GLU A 164 -14.86 48.96 1.98
CA GLU A 164 -15.75 49.57 1.00
C GLU A 164 -16.34 48.52 0.05
N MET A 165 -17.62 48.64 -0.31
CA MET A 165 -18.32 47.70 -1.19
C MET A 165 -17.93 47.91 -2.66
N THR A 166 -16.67 47.69 -2.98
CA THR A 166 -16.19 47.61 -4.37
C THR A 166 -16.36 46.18 -4.91
N PRO A 167 -16.43 45.99 -6.24
CA PRO A 167 -16.52 44.66 -6.84
C PRO A 167 -15.39 43.72 -6.39
N GLU A 168 -14.16 44.23 -6.23
CA GLU A 168 -13.00 43.46 -5.77
C GLU A 168 -13.18 42.96 -4.33
N ASN A 169 -13.64 43.82 -3.42
CA ASN A 169 -13.88 43.47 -2.03
C ASN A 169 -15.06 42.50 -1.89
N ILE A 170 -16.10 42.65 -2.72
CA ILE A 170 -17.21 41.70 -2.79
C ILE A 170 -16.72 40.35 -3.29
N GLN A 171 -15.89 40.33 -4.34
CA GLN A 171 -15.30 39.11 -4.86
C GLN A 171 -14.44 38.42 -3.79
N MET A 172 -13.61 39.16 -3.05
CA MET A 172 -12.81 38.62 -1.95
C MET A 172 -13.69 38.06 -0.83
N ALA A 173 -14.72 38.79 -0.41
CA ALA A 173 -15.62 38.35 0.65
C ALA A 173 -16.45 37.11 0.25
N LEU A 174 -16.85 37.00 -1.02
CA LEU A 174 -17.48 35.82 -1.61
C LEU A 174 -16.51 34.63 -1.63
N ALA A 175 -15.28 34.83 -2.14
CA ALA A 175 -14.26 33.80 -2.21
C ALA A 175 -13.85 33.25 -0.83
N ARG A 176 -13.92 34.08 0.21
CA ARG A 176 -13.73 33.64 1.60
C ARG A 176 -14.89 32.79 2.10
N ASN A 177 -16.14 33.24 1.93
CA ASN A 177 -17.28 32.65 2.63
C ASN A 177 -18.06 31.59 1.83
N PHE A 178 -17.95 31.58 0.50
CA PHE A 178 -18.68 30.67 -0.41
C PHE A 178 -17.71 29.85 -1.28
N SER A 179 -16.72 29.23 -0.64
CA SER A 179 -15.69 28.39 -1.27
C SER A 179 -15.65 26.99 -0.62
N GLY A 180 -14.68 26.15 -0.98
CA GLY A 180 -14.53 24.78 -0.46
C GLY A 180 -15.05 23.68 -1.39
N THR A 181 -15.43 24.02 -2.63
CA THR A 181 -15.82 23.05 -3.66
C THR A 181 -15.15 23.37 -5.00
N ASP A 182 -15.03 22.37 -5.89
CA ASP A 182 -14.45 22.54 -7.24
C ASP A 182 -15.28 23.46 -8.15
N GLN A 183 -16.51 23.79 -7.78
CA GLN A 183 -17.44 24.59 -8.60
C GLN A 183 -17.57 26.04 -8.12
N SER A 184 -16.64 26.51 -7.27
CA SER A 184 -16.70 27.87 -6.72
C SER A 184 -16.77 28.95 -7.81
N ALA A 185 -16.04 28.80 -8.92
CA ALA A 185 -16.11 29.73 -10.05
C ALA A 185 -17.51 29.76 -10.70
N LYS A 186 -18.11 28.59 -10.96
CA LYS A 186 -19.46 28.47 -11.53
C LYS A 186 -20.52 29.08 -10.61
N LEU A 187 -20.36 28.90 -9.30
CA LEU A 187 -21.23 29.50 -8.29
C LEU A 187 -21.24 31.03 -8.39
N TYR A 188 -20.06 31.65 -8.55
CA TYR A 188 -19.98 33.10 -8.68
C TYR A 188 -20.60 33.59 -9.99
N GLU A 189 -20.37 32.88 -11.10
CA GLU A 189 -20.91 33.24 -12.41
C GLU A 189 -22.43 33.09 -12.50
N GLU A 190 -22.98 31.97 -12.01
CA GLU A 190 -24.41 31.65 -12.12
C GLU A 190 -25.26 32.50 -11.17
N TYR A 191 -24.85 32.63 -9.89
CA TYR A 191 -25.70 33.20 -8.85
C TYR A 191 -25.31 34.63 -8.46
N PHE A 192 -24.00 34.94 -8.38
CA PHE A 192 -23.52 36.22 -7.84
C PHE A 192 -23.06 37.23 -8.89
N SER A 193 -23.04 36.88 -10.18
CA SER A 193 -22.61 37.78 -11.27
C SER A 193 -23.45 39.06 -11.34
N LYS A 194 -24.77 38.96 -11.15
CA LYS A 194 -25.68 40.11 -11.09
C LYS A 194 -25.37 41.05 -9.92
N VAL A 195 -24.90 40.49 -8.80
CA VAL A 195 -24.48 41.27 -7.62
C VAL A 195 -23.23 42.06 -7.98
N LEU A 196 -22.19 41.39 -8.50
CA LEU A 196 -20.94 42.04 -8.90
C LEU A 196 -21.15 43.13 -9.95
N GLN A 197 -21.99 42.87 -10.97
CA GLN A 197 -22.34 43.87 -11.98
C GLN A 197 -23.01 45.10 -11.37
N LYS A 198 -23.95 44.93 -10.44
CA LYS A 198 -24.64 46.07 -9.81
C LYS A 198 -23.67 46.97 -9.04
N PHE A 199 -22.72 46.39 -8.32
CA PHE A 199 -21.70 47.14 -7.59
C PHE A 199 -20.57 47.66 -8.50
N ASN A 200 -20.51 47.20 -9.75
CA ASN A 200 -19.61 47.68 -10.81
C ASN A 200 -20.30 48.65 -11.78
N ASN A 201 -21.26 49.46 -11.32
CA ASN A 201 -22.04 50.39 -12.15
C ASN A 201 -22.70 49.72 -13.39
N TYR A 202 -23.15 48.47 -13.24
CA TYR A 202 -23.72 47.62 -14.29
C TYR A 202 -22.76 47.25 -15.43
N ALA A 203 -21.46 47.53 -15.29
CA ALA A 203 -20.46 47.05 -16.23
C ALA A 203 -20.17 45.56 -16.01
N HIS A 204 -19.79 44.87 -17.09
CA HIS A 204 -19.37 43.48 -17.02
C HIS A 204 -18.19 43.32 -16.04
N TRP A 205 -18.27 42.32 -15.18
CA TRP A 205 -17.22 41.97 -14.23
C TRP A 205 -16.71 40.58 -14.57
N GLU A 206 -15.45 40.49 -14.97
CA GLU A 206 -14.78 39.21 -15.21
C GLU A 206 -14.16 38.74 -13.89
N TYR A 207 -14.60 37.58 -13.41
CA TYR A 207 -14.06 37.00 -12.19
C TYR A 207 -12.60 36.63 -12.39
N LYS A 208 -11.70 37.21 -11.58
CA LYS A 208 -10.28 36.83 -11.53
C LYS A 208 -10.05 35.87 -10.36
N PRO A 209 -9.68 34.61 -10.58
CA PRO A 209 -9.41 33.67 -9.48
C PRO A 209 -8.40 34.24 -8.48
N ILE A 210 -8.76 34.20 -7.20
CA ILE A 210 -7.90 34.65 -6.10
C ILE A 210 -7.11 33.43 -5.62
N PRO A 211 -5.77 33.50 -5.51
CA PRO A 211 -4.97 32.39 -4.99
C PRO A 211 -5.42 31.97 -3.60
N ILE A 212 -5.47 30.66 -3.35
CA ILE A 212 -5.98 30.10 -2.10
C ILE A 212 -5.09 30.47 -0.91
N SER A 213 -3.78 30.57 -1.12
CA SER A 213 -2.83 31.08 -0.11
C SER A 213 -3.22 32.48 0.38
N THR A 214 -3.67 33.36 -0.52
CA THR A 214 -4.18 34.71 -0.19
C THR A 214 -5.46 34.63 0.63
N LEU A 215 -6.38 33.73 0.30
CA LEU A 215 -7.64 33.54 1.06
C LEU A 215 -7.36 33.02 2.48
N ILE A 216 -6.47 32.04 2.61
CA ILE A 216 -6.02 31.51 3.91
C ILE A 216 -5.40 32.63 4.74
N ASN A 217 -4.46 33.38 4.17
CA ASN A 217 -3.82 34.50 4.88
C ASN A 217 -4.83 35.60 5.27
N ALA A 218 -5.81 35.90 4.41
CA ALA A 218 -6.87 36.85 4.72
C ALA A 218 -7.73 36.40 5.91
N ASN A 219 -8.05 35.11 6.03
CA ASN A 219 -8.76 34.56 7.18
C ASN A 219 -7.92 34.64 8.47
N LEU A 220 -6.65 34.25 8.40
CA LEU A 220 -5.75 34.22 9.56
C LEU A 220 -5.44 35.62 10.10
N ASN A 221 -5.43 36.62 9.23
CA ASN A 221 -5.21 38.02 9.61
C ASN A 221 -6.45 38.71 10.18
N ASP A 222 -7.65 38.18 9.91
CA ASP A 222 -8.93 38.76 10.32
C ASP A 222 -9.43 38.17 11.65
N GLU A 223 -9.26 38.91 12.75
CA GLU A 223 -9.61 38.45 14.11
C GLU A 223 -11.09 38.05 14.26
N SER A 224 -12.01 38.70 13.55
CA SER A 224 -13.45 38.38 13.65
C SER A 224 -13.91 37.31 12.65
N ALA A 225 -13.00 36.81 11.80
CA ALA A 225 -13.34 35.74 10.88
C ALA A 225 -13.63 34.44 11.63
N ARG A 226 -14.49 33.62 11.03
CA ARG A 226 -14.70 32.24 11.46
C ARG A 226 -13.37 31.47 11.41
N HIS A 227 -13.30 30.39 12.17
CA HIS A 227 -12.20 29.44 12.05
C HIS A 227 -12.15 28.84 10.64
N LEU A 228 -10.99 28.36 10.23
CA LEU A 228 -10.76 27.88 8.85
C LEU A 228 -10.95 26.36 8.78
N MET A 229 -11.64 25.88 7.75
CA MET A 229 -11.69 24.48 7.37
C MET A 229 -11.00 24.33 6.01
N VAL A 230 -9.98 23.47 5.96
CA VAL A 230 -9.24 23.19 4.73
C VAL A 230 -9.58 21.77 4.29
N ILE A 231 -10.17 21.67 3.11
CA ILE A 231 -10.64 20.41 2.52
C ILE A 231 -9.62 19.97 1.49
N GLY A 232 -9.10 18.74 1.61
CA GLY A 232 -8.14 18.18 0.67
C GLY A 232 -7.66 16.81 1.11
N LYS A 233 -6.57 16.29 0.52
CA LYS A 233 -5.98 15.03 0.98
C LYS A 233 -5.17 15.23 2.27
N GLY A 234 -5.71 14.77 3.40
CA GLY A 234 -5.37 15.25 4.75
C GLY A 234 -3.89 15.45 5.09
N ASP A 235 -3.04 14.41 4.97
CA ASP A 235 -1.60 14.49 5.36
C ASP A 235 -0.82 15.50 4.49
N PHE A 236 -1.09 15.54 3.20
CA PHE A 236 -0.40 16.45 2.30
C PHE A 236 -0.80 17.90 2.58
N VAL A 237 -2.09 18.16 2.81
CA VAL A 237 -2.62 19.47 3.22
C VAL A 237 -1.99 19.94 4.53
N VAL A 238 -1.90 19.08 5.55
CA VAL A 238 -1.26 19.42 6.83
C VAL A 238 0.18 19.85 6.61
N ASN A 239 0.96 19.10 5.82
CA ASN A 239 2.36 19.44 5.53
C ASN A 239 2.49 20.79 4.80
N ILE A 240 1.62 21.07 3.84
CA ILE A 240 1.61 22.36 3.14
C ILE A 240 1.23 23.49 4.07
N LEU A 241 0.17 23.35 4.86
CA LEU A 241 -0.26 24.39 5.79
C LEU A 241 0.86 24.73 6.77
N ILE A 242 1.53 23.71 7.31
CA ILE A 242 2.66 23.92 8.20
C ILE A 242 3.78 24.68 7.47
N HIS A 243 4.10 24.26 6.25
CA HIS A 243 5.11 24.92 5.42
C HIS A 243 4.77 26.40 5.18
N HIS A 244 3.53 26.67 4.75
CA HIS A 244 3.01 28.01 4.48
C HIS A 244 3.03 28.90 5.72
N LEU A 245 2.57 28.38 6.86
CA LEU A 245 2.51 29.12 8.12
C LEU A 245 3.90 29.44 8.70
N TYR A 246 4.88 28.55 8.55
CA TYR A 246 6.25 28.80 9.01
C TYR A 246 7.03 29.76 8.10
N ASN A 247 6.74 29.79 6.80
CA ASN A 247 7.52 30.56 5.84
C ASN A 247 6.92 31.92 5.50
N GLU A 248 5.59 32.01 5.38
CA GLU A 248 4.88 33.16 4.81
C GLU A 248 3.76 33.69 5.72
N GLY A 249 3.60 33.15 6.93
CA GLY A 249 2.49 33.47 7.82
C GLY A 249 2.79 34.59 8.84
N LYS A 250 1.75 35.37 9.19
CA LYS A 250 1.71 36.34 10.31
C LYS A 250 2.29 35.78 11.62
N PHE A 251 2.14 34.48 11.85
CA PHE A 251 2.58 33.82 13.07
C PHE A 251 4.10 33.71 13.22
N LYS A 252 4.86 33.78 12.13
CA LYS A 252 6.33 33.88 12.15
C LYS A 252 6.77 35.23 12.73
N GLU A 253 6.10 36.31 12.32
CA GLU A 253 6.37 37.67 12.81
C GLU A 253 6.02 37.82 14.29
N GLU A 254 5.00 37.10 14.76
CA GLU A 254 4.54 37.13 16.16
C GLU A 254 5.21 36.07 17.07
N GLY A 255 6.07 35.19 16.53
CA GLY A 255 6.78 34.16 17.30
C GLY A 255 5.87 33.06 17.89
N LEU A 256 4.71 32.80 17.29
CA LEU A 256 3.72 31.81 17.75
C LEU A 256 3.72 30.58 16.84
N ASP A 257 4.49 29.55 17.19
CA ASP A 257 4.51 28.29 16.42
C ASP A 257 3.13 27.59 16.42
N PRO A 258 2.62 27.15 15.26
CA PRO A 258 1.38 26.40 15.18
C PRO A 258 1.51 25.02 15.82
N VAL A 259 0.49 24.63 16.59
CA VAL A 259 0.40 23.30 17.19
C VAL A 259 -0.48 22.42 16.31
N VAL A 260 0.06 21.28 15.90
CA VAL A 260 -0.68 20.28 15.11
C VAL A 260 -1.12 19.15 16.04
N ILE A 261 -2.38 18.78 15.98
CA ILE A 261 -2.93 17.62 16.68
C ILE A 261 -3.64 16.73 15.68
N MET A 262 -3.09 15.54 15.49
CA MET A 262 -3.67 14.46 14.69
C MET A 262 -4.32 13.46 15.63
N GLY A 263 -5.56 13.07 15.36
CA GLY A 263 -6.30 12.18 16.24
C GLY A 263 -5.93 10.72 16.07
N SER A 264 -5.83 10.02 17.20
CA SER A 264 -5.67 8.57 17.25
C SER A 264 -6.85 7.82 16.67
N GLN A 265 -6.51 6.75 15.97
CA GLN A 265 -7.43 5.76 15.40
C GLN A 265 -7.10 4.35 15.91
N PHE A 266 -6.34 4.27 17.01
CA PHE A 266 -6.06 3.02 17.72
C PHE A 266 -7.31 2.54 18.48
N PRO A 267 -7.52 1.22 18.61
CA PRO A 267 -8.79 0.65 19.07
C PRO A 267 -9.14 0.93 20.54
N ASP A 268 -8.14 1.08 21.42
CA ASP A 268 -8.37 1.25 22.87
C ASP A 268 -8.35 2.74 23.30
N ASP A 269 -8.15 3.70 22.38
CA ASP A 269 -8.20 5.12 22.71
C ASP A 269 -9.65 5.60 22.88
N GLN A 270 -10.03 5.89 24.12
CA GLN A 270 -11.39 6.27 24.52
C GLN A 270 -11.44 7.63 25.26
N GLN A 271 -12.25 7.73 26.33
CA GLN A 271 -12.55 9.00 27.03
C GLN A 271 -11.30 9.67 27.63
N ASP A 272 -10.37 8.90 28.21
CA ASP A 272 -9.12 9.45 28.76
C ASP A 272 -8.27 10.12 27.69
N TYR A 273 -8.24 9.52 26.49
CA TYR A 273 -7.57 10.11 25.33
C TYR A 273 -8.22 11.45 24.95
N SER A 274 -9.56 11.50 24.83
CA SER A 274 -10.30 12.75 24.57
C SER A 274 -9.98 13.84 25.59
N TYR A 275 -9.89 13.50 26.88
CA TYR A 275 -9.52 14.45 27.93
C TYR A 275 -8.11 15.01 27.71
N SER A 276 -7.14 14.15 27.42
CA SER A 276 -5.75 14.57 27.19
C SER A 276 -5.62 15.51 25.99
N VAL A 277 -6.33 15.23 24.90
CA VAL A 277 -6.35 16.07 23.70
C VAL A 277 -7.03 17.40 23.98
N LEU A 278 -8.20 17.39 24.61
CA LEU A 278 -8.93 18.61 24.98
C LEU A 278 -8.08 19.51 25.89
N SER A 279 -7.33 18.95 26.83
CA SER A 279 -6.40 19.71 27.66
C SER A 279 -5.32 20.42 26.84
N ARG A 280 -4.75 19.76 25.82
CA ARG A 280 -3.78 20.39 24.90
C ARG A 280 -4.41 21.52 24.09
N ILE A 281 -5.64 21.32 23.61
CA ILE A 281 -6.40 22.34 22.87
C ILE A 281 -6.68 23.55 23.75
N MET A 282 -7.14 23.34 24.99
CA MET A 282 -7.42 24.42 25.94
C MET A 282 -6.19 25.31 26.18
N MET A 283 -5.00 24.73 26.35
CA MET A 283 -3.76 25.53 26.46
C MET A 283 -3.48 26.37 25.21
N CYS A 284 -3.72 25.85 24.01
CA CYS A 284 -3.51 26.59 22.76
C CYS A 284 -4.48 27.78 22.65
N VAL A 285 -5.73 27.58 23.04
CA VAL A 285 -6.78 28.62 23.05
C VAL A 285 -6.44 29.75 24.01
N GLU A 286 -6.01 29.44 25.23
CA GLU A 286 -5.65 30.44 26.25
C GLU A 286 -4.39 31.22 25.86
N THR A 287 -3.40 30.53 25.31
CA THR A 287 -2.14 31.15 24.86
C THR A 287 -2.25 31.88 23.53
N GLY A 288 -3.34 31.66 22.77
CA GLY A 288 -3.53 32.22 21.44
C GLY A 288 -2.68 31.58 20.35
N ARG A 289 -2.13 30.38 20.60
CA ARG A 289 -1.36 29.65 19.59
C ARG A 289 -2.28 29.11 18.49
N PRO A 290 -1.92 29.27 17.21
CA PRO A 290 -2.71 28.70 16.13
C PRO A 290 -2.71 27.17 16.22
N LEU A 291 -3.85 26.57 15.94
CA LEU A 291 -4.10 25.14 16.14
C LEU A 291 -4.54 24.49 14.82
N ILE A 292 -3.87 23.42 14.41
CA ILE A 292 -4.26 22.59 13.26
C ILE A 292 -4.78 21.25 13.77
N LEU A 293 -6.02 20.90 13.43
CA LEU A 293 -6.69 19.68 13.86
C LEU A 293 -7.01 18.78 12.66
N THR A 294 -6.79 17.48 12.79
CA THR A 294 -7.20 16.45 11.82
C THR A 294 -7.56 15.15 12.53
N ASP A 295 -8.50 14.38 11.97
CA ASP A 295 -8.87 13.02 12.43
C ASP A 295 -9.32 12.94 13.91
N LEU A 296 -9.98 13.98 14.42
CA LEU A 296 -10.39 14.13 15.83
C LEU A 296 -11.93 14.12 15.99
N GLU A 297 -12.65 13.33 15.19
CA GLU A 297 -14.12 13.35 15.15
C GLU A 297 -14.78 13.14 16.52
N ILE A 298 -14.13 12.34 17.38
CA ILE A 298 -14.58 12.02 18.74
C ILE A 298 -14.70 13.24 19.68
N ILE A 299 -13.97 14.33 19.43
CA ILE A 299 -13.96 15.53 20.29
C ILE A 299 -14.59 16.77 19.62
N TYR A 300 -14.97 16.70 18.35
CA TYR A 300 -15.53 17.87 17.65
C TYR A 300 -16.78 18.43 18.33
N GLY A 301 -17.66 17.55 18.84
CA GLY A 301 -18.84 17.95 19.58
C GLY A 301 -18.52 18.84 20.80
N ALA A 302 -17.45 18.51 21.53
CA ALA A 302 -17.02 19.26 22.72
C ALA A 302 -16.52 20.68 22.43
N LEU A 303 -16.14 20.96 21.18
CA LEU A 303 -15.58 22.24 20.74
C LEU A 303 -16.62 23.13 20.02
N TYR A 304 -17.88 22.71 19.93
CA TYR A 304 -18.91 23.46 19.21
C TYR A 304 -19.13 24.87 19.76
N ASP A 305 -19.11 25.05 21.08
CA ASP A 305 -19.25 26.36 21.72
C ASP A 305 -18.05 27.27 21.44
N LEU A 306 -16.84 26.71 21.39
CA LEU A 306 -15.64 27.42 20.96
C LEU A 306 -15.79 27.88 19.50
N TRP A 307 -16.17 26.98 18.59
CA TRP A 307 -16.27 27.29 17.17
C TRP A 307 -17.49 28.12 16.77
N ASN A 308 -18.52 28.18 17.61
CA ASN A 308 -19.66 29.07 17.43
C ASN A 308 -19.27 30.56 17.54
N GLN A 309 -18.13 30.88 18.16
CA GLN A 309 -17.65 32.24 18.42
C GLN A 309 -18.66 33.12 19.17
N ASN A 310 -19.57 32.51 19.94
CA ASN A 310 -20.53 33.21 20.80
C ASN A 310 -19.98 33.32 22.22
N TYR A 311 -18.93 34.11 22.40
CA TYR A 311 -18.19 34.19 23.65
C TYR A 311 -18.88 35.07 24.69
N VAL A 312 -18.86 34.63 25.94
CA VAL A 312 -19.29 35.45 27.08
C VAL A 312 -18.19 36.48 27.37
N VAL A 313 -18.54 37.76 27.32
CA VAL A 313 -17.59 38.84 27.56
C VAL A 313 -17.62 39.25 29.03
N TYR A 314 -16.46 39.22 29.68
CA TYR A 314 -16.25 39.74 31.04
C TYR A 314 -15.15 40.79 31.05
N GLY A 315 -15.30 41.84 31.86
CA GLY A 315 -14.30 42.92 32.00
C GLY A 315 -14.84 44.29 31.65
N SER A 316 -14.00 45.32 31.74
CA SER A 316 -14.32 46.67 31.27
C SER A 316 -14.28 46.73 29.75
N ASN A 317 -15.00 47.69 29.15
CA ASN A 317 -15.06 47.88 27.69
C ASN A 317 -13.66 48.05 27.06
N ASP A 318 -12.68 48.55 27.81
CA ASP A 318 -11.30 48.76 27.33
C ASP A 318 -10.46 47.46 27.28
N ASN A 319 -10.82 46.41 28.02
CA ASN A 319 -10.12 45.12 27.97
C ASN A 319 -11.08 43.93 28.15
N PRO A 320 -11.94 43.66 27.15
CA PRO A 320 -12.89 42.56 27.22
C PRO A 320 -12.15 41.22 27.15
N ARG A 321 -12.45 40.33 28.11
CA ARG A 321 -12.04 38.93 28.09
C ARG A 321 -13.18 38.08 27.56
N HIS A 322 -12.88 37.25 26.58
CA HIS A 322 -13.84 36.39 25.92
C HIS A 322 -13.77 34.99 26.53
N TYR A 323 -14.89 34.42 26.95
CA TYR A 323 -14.95 33.08 27.51
C TYR A 323 -15.83 32.17 26.67
N ALA A 324 -15.34 30.97 26.39
CA ALA A 324 -16.07 29.89 25.73
C ALA A 324 -16.23 28.71 26.69
N ARG A 325 -17.25 27.88 26.48
CA ARG A 325 -17.38 26.60 27.19
C ARG A 325 -16.78 25.50 26.34
N VAL A 326 -16.18 24.51 26.99
CA VAL A 326 -15.72 23.26 26.36
C VAL A 326 -16.29 22.11 27.18
N ALA A 327 -16.93 21.14 26.52
CA ALA A 327 -17.45 19.96 27.20
C ALA A 327 -16.30 18.99 27.49
N LEU A 328 -16.07 18.66 28.75
CA LEU A 328 -14.98 17.80 29.23
C LEU A 328 -15.57 16.75 30.17
N GLY A 329 -16.11 15.67 29.60
CA GLY A 329 -16.95 14.72 30.33
C GLY A 329 -18.18 15.42 30.91
N ASP A 330 -18.44 15.25 32.20
CA ASP A 330 -19.56 15.91 32.91
C ASP A 330 -19.24 17.34 33.38
N ALA A 331 -18.00 17.80 33.14
CA ALA A 331 -17.55 19.15 33.44
C ALA A 331 -17.65 20.06 32.20
N ASN A 332 -18.06 21.30 32.41
CA ASN A 332 -18.13 22.34 31.36
C ASN A 332 -17.30 23.55 31.79
N PRO A 333 -15.95 23.46 31.79
CA PRO A 333 -15.08 24.57 32.14
C PRO A 333 -15.30 25.79 31.23
N MET A 334 -15.13 26.98 31.81
CA MET A 334 -15.07 28.26 31.09
C MET A 334 -13.62 28.54 30.72
N LEU A 335 -13.34 28.61 29.43
CA LEU A 335 -12.04 28.81 28.83
C LEU A 335 -11.87 30.25 28.37
N ASN A 336 -10.81 30.92 28.78
CA ASN A 336 -10.49 32.26 28.27
C ASN A 336 -9.93 32.15 26.85
N VAL A 337 -10.62 32.74 25.88
CA VAL A 337 -10.25 32.71 24.46
C VAL A 337 -9.42 33.94 24.14
N ASN A 338 -8.17 33.70 23.72
CA ASN A 338 -7.32 34.77 23.22
C ASN A 338 -7.88 35.33 21.90
N LYS A 339 -7.92 36.65 21.75
CA LYS A 339 -8.45 37.34 20.55
C LYS A 339 -7.74 36.92 19.25
N LYS A 340 -6.45 36.57 19.34
CA LYS A 340 -5.64 36.14 18.19
C LYS A 340 -5.78 34.65 17.85
N PHE A 341 -6.48 33.87 18.68
CA PHE A 341 -6.59 32.44 18.48
C PHE A 341 -7.30 32.09 17.17
N LYS A 342 -6.65 31.24 16.36
CA LYS A 342 -7.23 30.66 15.15
C LYS A 342 -7.09 29.14 15.16
N CYS A 343 -8.17 28.47 14.78
CA CYS A 343 -8.24 27.03 14.60
C CYS A 343 -8.37 26.75 13.10
N ILE A 344 -7.58 25.80 12.60
CA ILE A 344 -7.62 25.29 11.24
C ILE A 344 -7.99 23.80 11.34
N LEU A 345 -9.14 23.44 10.80
CA LEU A 345 -9.62 22.07 10.74
C LEU A 345 -9.31 21.50 9.35
N VAL A 346 -8.45 20.50 9.26
CA VAL A 346 -8.17 19.79 8.01
C VAL A 346 -9.14 18.62 7.88
N LEU A 347 -9.92 18.62 6.80
CA LEU A 347 -10.90 17.58 6.50
C LEU A 347 -10.49 16.84 5.23
N ASP A 348 -10.42 15.51 5.32
CA ASP A 348 -10.21 14.68 4.13
C ASP A 348 -11.43 14.76 3.20
N GLU A 349 -11.20 14.98 1.90
CA GLU A 349 -12.27 15.02 0.88
C GLU A 349 -13.18 13.79 0.92
N SER A 350 -12.62 12.62 1.23
CA SER A 350 -13.38 11.38 1.36
C SER A 350 -14.42 11.40 2.50
N ASN A 351 -14.20 12.21 3.53
CA ASN A 351 -15.10 12.36 4.67
C ASN A 351 -16.18 13.42 4.45
N LEU A 352 -16.10 14.23 3.38
CA LEU A 352 -17.02 15.31 3.10
C LEU A 352 -18.50 14.87 3.06
N PRO A 353 -18.87 13.73 2.43
CA PRO A 353 -20.27 13.28 2.37
C PRO A 353 -20.85 12.84 3.71
N ILE A 354 -20.00 12.49 4.67
CA ILE A 354 -20.38 11.90 5.97
C ILE A 354 -20.38 12.98 7.07
N THR A 355 -19.72 14.11 6.83
CA THR A 355 -19.52 15.17 7.82
C THR A 355 -20.83 15.88 8.15
N ASP A 356 -21.04 16.15 9.44
CA ASP A 356 -22.21 16.89 9.94
C ASP A 356 -22.28 18.31 9.34
N PRO A 357 -23.36 18.69 8.64
CA PRO A 357 -23.55 20.05 8.13
C PRO A 357 -23.44 21.14 9.21
N HIS A 358 -23.79 20.83 10.46
CA HIS A 358 -23.63 21.78 11.56
C HIS A 358 -22.15 22.09 11.81
N LEU A 359 -21.25 21.11 11.69
CA LEU A 359 -19.81 21.33 11.77
C LEU A 359 -19.36 22.22 10.61
N LEU A 360 -19.73 21.87 9.37
CA LEU A 360 -19.36 22.64 8.17
C LEU A 360 -19.72 24.11 8.33
N SER A 361 -20.96 24.45 8.70
CA SER A 361 -21.44 25.83 8.80
C SER A 361 -20.65 26.74 9.77
N ARG A 362 -19.89 26.18 10.72
CA ARG A 362 -19.12 26.94 11.72
C ARG A 362 -17.79 27.46 11.18
N PHE A 363 -17.30 26.89 10.10
CA PHE A 363 -16.01 27.24 9.52
C PHE A 363 -16.14 28.02 8.21
N GLU A 364 -15.16 28.86 7.93
CA GLU A 364 -14.87 29.35 6.58
C GLU A 364 -14.17 28.22 5.81
N LYS A 365 -14.65 27.81 4.63
CA LYS A 365 -14.13 26.62 3.94
C LYS A 365 -13.28 27.00 2.74
N GLN A 366 -12.12 26.36 2.62
CA GLN A 366 -11.25 26.45 1.45
C GLN A 366 -10.87 25.04 1.00
N LYS A 367 -10.93 24.78 -0.30
CA LYS A 367 -10.39 23.55 -0.88
C LYS A 367 -8.93 23.79 -1.17
N LEU A 368 -8.04 22.87 -0.82
CA LEU A 368 -6.62 23.00 -1.07
C LEU A 368 -6.12 21.78 -1.84
N SER A 369 -5.85 21.98 -3.12
CA SER A 369 -5.16 20.98 -3.94
C SER A 369 -3.65 21.24 -3.94
N ALA A 370 -2.89 20.27 -4.43
CA ALA A 370 -1.45 20.44 -4.58
C ALA A 370 -1.07 21.49 -5.62
N GLU A 371 -1.93 21.73 -6.61
CA GLU A 371 -1.67 22.67 -7.69
C GLU A 371 -1.79 24.13 -7.23
N ASP A 372 -2.59 24.40 -6.19
CA ASP A 372 -2.92 25.77 -5.76
C ASP A 372 -1.79 26.49 -5.03
N ILE A 373 -0.77 25.76 -4.56
CA ILE A 373 0.39 26.33 -3.83
C ILE A 373 1.63 26.43 -4.70
N LEU A 374 1.67 25.75 -5.85
CA LEU A 374 2.89 25.70 -6.65
C LEU A 374 3.17 27.06 -7.30
N THR A 375 4.43 27.49 -7.21
CA THR A 375 4.94 28.63 -7.98
C THR A 375 5.03 28.28 -9.47
N GLU A 376 5.07 29.28 -10.34
CA GLU A 376 5.23 29.07 -11.79
C GLU A 376 6.45 28.20 -12.13
N LYS A 377 7.58 28.43 -11.46
CA LYS A 377 8.80 27.60 -11.60
C LYS A 377 8.56 26.15 -11.22
N GLN A 378 7.84 25.90 -10.12
CA GLN A 378 7.51 24.55 -9.68
C GLN A 378 6.57 23.85 -10.68
N HIS A 379 5.64 24.59 -11.30
CA HIS A 379 4.78 24.05 -12.36
C HIS A 379 5.58 23.61 -13.60
N GLU A 380 6.57 24.39 -14.03
CA GLU A 380 7.44 24.03 -15.17
C GLU A 380 8.23 22.73 -14.90
N LEU A 381 8.83 22.63 -13.71
CA LEU A 381 9.55 21.42 -13.26
C LEU A 381 8.61 20.22 -13.18
N LEU A 382 7.42 20.39 -12.63
CA LEU A 382 6.42 19.34 -12.51
C LEU A 382 5.94 18.86 -13.88
N LYS A 383 5.72 19.76 -14.84
CA LYS A 383 5.35 19.40 -16.23
C LYS A 383 6.46 18.57 -16.89
N SER A 384 7.72 18.95 -16.66
CA SER A 384 8.88 18.23 -17.20
C SER A 384 9.02 16.84 -16.59
N LEU A 385 8.90 16.72 -15.25
CA LEU A 385 8.92 15.43 -14.55
C LEU A 385 7.75 14.54 -14.94
N ASN A 386 6.54 15.07 -15.06
CA ASN A 386 5.36 14.31 -15.49
C ASN A 386 5.50 13.81 -16.94
N THR A 387 6.14 14.59 -17.80
CA THR A 387 6.47 14.13 -19.16
C THR A 387 7.47 12.99 -19.13
N TRP A 388 8.51 13.10 -18.32
CA TRP A 388 9.54 12.08 -18.14
C TRP A 388 8.98 10.76 -17.57
N THR A 389 8.16 10.83 -16.52
CA THR A 389 7.54 9.63 -15.92
C THR A 389 6.59 8.93 -16.90
N LYS A 390 5.79 9.69 -17.67
CA LYS A 390 4.94 9.13 -18.74
C LYS A 390 5.76 8.46 -19.84
N GLN A 391 6.90 9.03 -20.20
CA GLN A 391 7.80 8.42 -21.18
C GLN A 391 8.36 7.09 -20.68
N MET A 392 8.73 6.95 -19.40
CA MET A 392 9.23 5.69 -18.82
C MET A 392 8.23 4.54 -18.90
N VAL A 393 6.94 4.83 -18.79
CA VAL A 393 5.88 3.81 -18.75
C VAL A 393 5.33 3.48 -20.14
N THR A 394 5.49 4.37 -21.12
CA THR A 394 5.00 4.14 -22.48
C THR A 394 5.96 3.21 -23.23
N ILE A 395 5.51 2.00 -23.56
CA ILE A 395 6.32 0.97 -24.25
C ILE A 395 5.99 0.94 -25.75
N ILE A 396 7.01 0.78 -26.58
CA ILE A 396 6.87 0.57 -28.04
C ILE A 396 7.13 -0.91 -28.35
N GLU A 397 6.11 -1.64 -28.79
CA GLU A 397 6.31 -2.98 -29.35
C GLU A 397 6.87 -2.90 -30.77
N LYS A 398 7.83 -3.77 -31.09
CA LYS A 398 8.62 -3.71 -32.34
C LYS A 398 7.80 -3.85 -33.64
N ASN A 399 6.53 -4.27 -33.60
CA ASN A 399 5.77 -4.59 -34.83
C ASN A 399 4.36 -3.99 -34.95
N ASN A 400 3.84 -3.23 -33.98
CA ASN A 400 2.62 -2.44 -34.14
C ASN A 400 2.70 -1.26 -33.15
N PHE A 401 2.23 -0.08 -33.55
CA PHE A 401 2.09 1.10 -32.67
C PHE A 401 0.96 0.91 -31.64
N THR A 402 0.94 -0.22 -30.93
CA THR A 402 0.02 -0.53 -29.83
C THR A 402 0.70 -0.19 -28.52
N VAL A 403 0.14 0.81 -27.82
CA VAL A 403 0.55 1.14 -26.44
C VAL A 403 0.12 -0.02 -25.54
N CYS A 404 1.08 -0.66 -24.87
CA CYS A 404 0.77 -1.66 -23.85
C CYS A 404 0.13 -0.96 -22.64
N HIS A 405 -1.17 -1.19 -22.42
CA HIS A 405 -1.91 -0.59 -21.30
C HIS A 405 -1.65 -1.28 -19.95
N ASP A 406 -0.83 -2.34 -19.91
CA ASP A 406 -0.62 -3.17 -18.71
C ASP A 406 0.52 -2.71 -17.79
N PHE A 407 1.29 -1.68 -18.20
CA PHE A 407 2.34 -1.06 -17.39
C PHE A 407 1.91 0.36 -16.98
N THR A 408 1.89 0.62 -15.68
CA THR A 408 1.45 1.90 -15.10
C THR A 408 2.53 2.52 -14.22
N LEU A 409 2.37 3.79 -13.85
CA LEU A 409 3.28 4.47 -12.90
C LEU A 409 3.28 3.81 -11.53
N GLU A 410 2.17 3.20 -11.11
CA GLU A 410 2.05 2.44 -9.86
C GLU A 410 2.82 1.12 -9.91
N ASP A 411 2.99 0.53 -11.10
CA ASP A 411 3.81 -0.69 -11.29
C ASP A 411 5.32 -0.34 -11.25
N LEU A 412 5.70 0.83 -11.77
CA LEU A 412 7.09 1.31 -11.79
C LEU A 412 7.51 1.87 -10.43
N PHE A 413 6.77 2.85 -9.91
CA PHE A 413 7.10 3.57 -8.69
C PHE A 413 6.16 3.14 -7.56
N ILE A 414 6.70 2.39 -6.58
CA ILE A 414 5.88 1.82 -5.52
C ILE A 414 5.47 2.92 -4.53
N GLY A 415 4.15 3.09 -4.35
CA GLY A 415 3.58 4.16 -3.51
C GLY A 415 3.30 5.47 -4.25
N TYR A 416 3.37 5.47 -5.59
CA TYR A 416 3.10 6.65 -6.42
C TYR A 416 1.63 7.10 -6.34
N ASP A 417 1.40 8.28 -5.79
CA ASP A 417 0.17 9.06 -5.89
C ASP A 417 0.34 10.16 -6.96
N PRO A 418 -0.50 10.18 -8.02
CA PRO A 418 -0.43 11.16 -9.11
C PRO A 418 -0.54 12.63 -8.70
N GLU A 419 -1.17 12.91 -7.56
CA GLU A 419 -1.44 14.27 -7.07
C GLU A 419 -0.51 14.72 -5.95
N LYS A 420 0.29 13.81 -5.37
CA LYS A 420 1.19 14.13 -4.24
C LYS A 420 2.66 13.89 -4.53
N THR A 421 2.99 12.82 -5.24
CA THR A 421 4.37 12.31 -5.29
C THR A 421 5.29 13.32 -5.95
N LEU A 422 4.93 13.77 -7.15
CA LEU A 422 5.72 14.73 -7.91
C LEU A 422 5.74 16.11 -7.24
N GLN A 423 4.58 16.57 -6.74
CA GLN A 423 4.43 17.86 -6.08
C GLN A 423 5.28 17.93 -4.81
N SER A 424 5.14 16.94 -3.93
CA SER A 424 5.92 16.87 -2.68
C SER A 424 7.41 16.81 -2.93
N LEU A 425 7.84 16.11 -3.99
CA LEU A 425 9.24 15.97 -4.36
C LEU A 425 9.83 17.28 -4.90
N VAL A 426 9.12 17.97 -5.78
CA VAL A 426 9.55 19.27 -6.30
C VAL A 426 9.65 20.29 -5.17
N ILE A 427 8.63 20.36 -4.30
CA ILE A 427 8.63 21.25 -3.13
C ILE A 427 9.82 20.90 -2.22
N SER A 428 9.97 19.64 -1.81
CA SER A 428 11.04 19.24 -0.88
C SER A 428 12.44 19.50 -1.43
N THR A 429 12.67 19.19 -2.71
CA THR A 429 13.98 19.32 -3.35
C THR A 429 14.38 20.77 -3.55
N MET A 430 13.43 21.64 -3.89
CA MET A 430 13.68 23.08 -4.00
C MET A 430 14.04 23.71 -2.64
N HIS A 431 13.38 23.29 -1.55
CA HIS A 431 13.73 23.78 -0.21
C HIS A 431 15.07 23.27 0.31
N GLN A 432 15.47 22.05 -0.05
CA GLN A 432 16.76 21.51 0.38
C GLN A 432 17.94 22.10 -0.40
N ASN A 433 17.71 22.54 -1.65
CA ASN A 433 18.74 23.03 -2.56
C ASN A 433 18.45 24.48 -2.99
N GLU A 434 18.33 25.39 -2.03
CA GLU A 434 18.14 26.81 -2.31
C GLU A 434 19.30 27.35 -3.17
N GLY A 435 18.97 27.80 -4.39
CA GLY A 435 19.94 28.35 -5.35
C GLY A 435 20.44 27.37 -6.42
N ALA A 436 20.02 26.10 -6.40
CA ALA A 436 20.31 25.15 -7.47
C ALA A 436 19.57 25.49 -8.77
N THR A 437 20.14 25.04 -9.89
CA THR A 437 19.52 25.20 -11.22
C THR A 437 18.31 24.28 -11.38
N ASN A 438 17.40 24.64 -12.30
CA ASN A 438 16.22 23.83 -12.61
C ASN A 438 16.61 22.41 -13.04
N GLU A 439 17.72 22.26 -13.77
CA GLU A 439 18.26 20.98 -14.22
C GLU A 439 18.77 20.11 -13.06
N GLU A 440 19.50 20.68 -12.10
CA GLU A 440 19.99 19.96 -10.91
C GLU A 440 18.83 19.49 -10.01
N ILE A 441 17.82 20.34 -9.82
CA ILE A 441 16.61 20.00 -9.07
C ILE A 441 15.90 18.83 -9.76
N LEU A 442 15.78 18.90 -11.09
CA LEU A 442 15.10 17.88 -11.89
C LEU A 442 15.84 16.54 -11.87
N GLU A 443 17.18 16.52 -11.95
CA GLU A 443 17.96 15.29 -11.81
C GLU A 443 17.84 14.70 -10.39
N THR A 444 17.88 15.53 -9.34
CA THR A 444 17.68 15.07 -7.95
C THR A 444 16.28 14.48 -7.74
N CYS A 445 15.27 15.08 -8.36
CA CYS A 445 13.91 14.54 -8.38
C CYS A 445 13.86 13.17 -9.09
N LYS A 446 14.48 13.04 -10.27
CA LYS A 446 14.54 11.75 -10.97
C LYS A 446 15.24 10.68 -10.13
N GLU A 447 16.37 11.00 -9.51
CA GLU A 447 17.07 10.07 -8.61
C GLU A 447 16.15 9.61 -7.48
N SER A 448 15.43 10.52 -6.84
CA SER A 448 14.48 10.20 -5.76
C SER A 448 13.25 9.40 -6.23
N LEU A 449 12.85 9.53 -7.50
CA LEU A 449 11.81 8.67 -8.08
C LEU A 449 12.35 7.27 -8.36
N ILE A 450 13.58 7.17 -8.87
CA ILE A 450 14.22 5.88 -9.11
C ILE A 450 14.44 5.12 -7.79
N SER A 451 14.67 5.82 -6.68
CA SER A 451 14.80 5.15 -5.38
C SER A 451 13.52 4.46 -4.90
N ILE A 452 12.34 4.86 -5.37
CA ILE A 452 11.07 4.18 -5.07
C ILE A 452 10.65 3.18 -6.16
N ALA A 453 11.48 3.01 -7.20
CA ALA A 453 11.15 2.13 -8.31
C ALA A 453 11.28 0.63 -7.96
N SER A 454 10.45 -0.20 -8.61
CA SER A 454 10.60 -1.65 -8.61
C SER A 454 11.68 -2.08 -9.61
N SER A 455 12.40 -3.16 -9.28
CA SER A 455 13.48 -3.65 -10.14
C SER A 455 12.93 -4.17 -11.47
N ASP A 456 11.76 -4.81 -11.46
CA ASP A 456 11.07 -5.23 -12.68
C ASP A 456 10.53 -4.04 -13.48
N GLY A 457 10.07 -2.97 -12.83
CA GLY A 457 9.65 -1.74 -13.48
C GLY A 457 10.79 -1.05 -14.25
N ILE A 458 11.98 -0.99 -13.64
CA ILE A 458 13.19 -0.43 -14.30
C ILE A 458 13.56 -1.24 -15.54
N ILE A 459 13.50 -2.58 -15.46
CA ILE A 459 13.75 -3.44 -16.62
C ILE A 459 12.69 -3.24 -17.70
N ARG A 460 11.40 -3.10 -17.36
CA ARG A 460 10.37 -2.77 -18.38
C ARG A 460 10.62 -1.41 -19.03
N ALA A 461 11.08 -0.42 -18.26
CA ALA A 461 11.33 0.93 -18.73
C ALA A 461 12.48 1.03 -19.76
N THR A 462 13.37 0.04 -19.87
CA THR A 462 14.41 0.02 -20.93
C THR A 462 13.81 -0.10 -22.34
N LYS A 463 12.62 -0.69 -22.48
CA LYS A 463 11.83 -0.80 -23.72
C LYS A 463 10.83 0.33 -23.92
N SER A 464 10.92 1.39 -23.10
CA SER A 464 10.05 2.55 -23.21
C SER A 464 10.36 3.43 -24.44
N VAL A 465 9.53 4.45 -24.68
CA VAL A 465 9.71 5.48 -25.72
C VAL A 465 10.97 6.33 -25.46
N MET A 466 11.55 6.27 -24.26
CA MET A 466 12.74 7.03 -23.91
C MET A 466 13.94 6.70 -24.80
N ARG A 467 14.89 7.64 -24.88
CA ARG A 467 16.18 7.39 -25.53
C ARG A 467 16.89 6.24 -24.82
N LYS A 468 17.37 5.26 -25.59
CA LYS A 468 18.06 4.07 -25.05
C LYS A 468 19.23 4.40 -24.12
N GLU A 469 19.97 5.47 -24.41
CA GLU A 469 21.08 5.93 -23.57
C GLU A 469 20.60 6.37 -22.18
N GLU A 470 19.46 7.06 -22.11
CA GLU A 470 18.89 7.54 -20.86
C GLU A 470 18.28 6.40 -20.04
N SER A 471 17.55 5.48 -20.69
CA SER A 471 16.98 4.31 -19.98
C SER A 471 18.07 3.38 -19.42
N LEU A 472 19.14 3.16 -20.18
CA LEU A 472 20.32 2.41 -19.71
C LEU A 472 21.08 3.14 -18.60
N ARG A 473 21.14 4.48 -18.63
CA ARG A 473 21.73 5.27 -17.53
C ARG A 473 20.97 5.05 -16.23
N TRP A 474 19.64 5.15 -16.24
CA TRP A 474 18.83 4.93 -15.03
C TRP A 474 18.87 3.48 -14.55
N MET A 475 18.90 2.52 -15.47
CA MET A 475 19.13 1.12 -15.13
C MET A 475 20.47 0.91 -14.42
N ARG A 476 21.56 1.53 -14.91
CA ARG A 476 22.86 1.49 -14.24
C ARG A 476 22.82 2.18 -12.88
N ILE A 477 22.17 3.34 -12.76
CA ILE A 477 22.05 4.05 -11.47
C ILE A 477 21.32 3.18 -10.44
N TYR A 478 20.25 2.49 -10.85
CA TYR A 478 19.47 1.63 -9.95
C TYR A 478 20.22 0.37 -9.50
N PHE A 479 20.94 -0.30 -10.40
CA PHE A 479 21.59 -1.59 -10.10
C PHE A 479 23.06 -1.48 -9.70
N SER A 480 23.78 -0.44 -10.10
CA SER A 480 25.24 -0.35 -9.85
C SER A 480 25.55 0.28 -8.50
N ASN A 481 26.49 -0.34 -7.78
CA ASN A 481 27.03 0.17 -6.53
C ASN A 481 28.02 1.34 -6.72
N GLU A 482 28.29 1.76 -7.97
CA GLU A 482 29.23 2.85 -8.27
C GLU A 482 28.65 4.24 -7.96
N PHE A 483 27.33 4.40 -7.96
CA PHE A 483 26.65 5.64 -7.57
C PHE A 483 26.25 5.57 -6.08
N LYS A 484 26.88 6.44 -5.28
CA LYS A 484 26.95 6.39 -3.80
C LYS A 484 25.62 6.34 -3.01
N ASN A 485 24.44 6.40 -3.64
CA ASN A 485 23.17 6.72 -2.96
C ASN A 485 21.99 5.75 -3.23
N GLN A 486 22.13 4.71 -4.05
CA GLN A 486 21.00 3.83 -4.40
C GLN A 486 21.37 2.34 -4.31
N HIS A 487 21.31 1.79 -3.09
CA HIS A 487 21.44 0.34 -2.90
C HIS A 487 20.06 -0.28 -2.67
N HIS A 488 19.58 -1.05 -3.65
CA HIS A 488 18.26 -1.70 -3.61
C HIS A 488 18.32 -3.19 -3.23
N ASP A 489 19.51 -3.75 -3.05
CA ASP A 489 19.69 -5.20 -2.89
C ASP A 489 19.11 -5.75 -1.59
N ASN A 490 19.43 -5.09 -0.47
CA ASN A 490 18.99 -5.48 0.86
C ASN A 490 19.10 -4.30 1.84
N LEU A 491 18.48 -4.48 3.01
CA LEU A 491 18.40 -3.43 4.03
C LEU A 491 19.78 -3.01 4.57
N MET A 492 20.69 -3.97 4.75
CA MET A 492 22.03 -3.74 5.29
C MET A 492 22.87 -2.86 4.35
N ASN A 493 22.90 -3.20 3.05
CA ASN A 493 23.65 -2.46 2.02
C ASN A 493 23.14 -1.03 1.89
N TYR A 494 21.81 -0.85 1.94
CA TYR A 494 21.20 0.48 1.92
C TYR A 494 21.67 1.37 3.06
N PHE A 495 21.55 0.91 4.30
CA PHE A 495 21.96 1.73 5.45
C PHE A 495 23.48 1.91 5.52
N ASN A 496 24.29 0.91 5.15
CA ASN A 496 25.73 1.08 5.04
C ASN A 496 26.11 2.19 4.04
N GLY A 497 25.55 2.18 2.84
CA GLY A 497 25.79 3.23 1.85
C GLY A 497 25.31 4.60 2.32
N LEU A 498 24.11 4.67 2.90
CA LEU A 498 23.51 5.90 3.40
C LEU A 498 24.30 6.52 4.55
N LEU A 499 24.78 5.72 5.50
CA LEU A 499 25.57 6.19 6.64
C LEU A 499 26.99 6.58 6.23
N ASN A 500 27.59 5.87 5.26
CA ASN A 500 28.92 6.19 4.74
C ASN A 500 28.93 7.49 3.92
N SER A 501 27.85 7.79 3.19
CA SER A 501 27.69 9.08 2.49
C SER A 501 27.36 10.22 3.47
N HIS A 502 26.73 9.91 4.60
CA HIS A 502 26.49 10.83 5.71
C HIS A 502 27.68 10.91 6.68
N MET A 503 28.77 11.58 6.30
CA MET A 503 29.89 11.85 7.23
C MET A 503 30.07 13.35 7.55
N VAL A 504 30.14 13.58 8.87
CA VAL A 504 30.46 14.80 9.65
C VAL A 504 29.34 15.84 9.77
N ASN A 505 28.65 15.77 10.91
CA ASN A 505 27.62 16.68 11.44
C ASN A 505 26.30 16.74 10.64
N SER A 506 25.15 16.37 11.24
CA SER A 506 24.24 17.40 11.77
C SER A 506 22.81 16.90 12.07
N ASP A 507 22.08 16.06 11.31
CA ASP A 507 20.64 15.80 11.64
C ASP A 507 20.18 14.32 11.61
N PRO A 508 19.17 13.93 12.42
CA PRO A 508 18.56 12.61 12.38
C PRO A 508 17.97 12.27 11.00
N LEU A 509 18.51 11.20 10.39
CA LEU A 509 17.95 10.56 9.19
C LEU A 509 16.56 9.98 9.44
N LEU A 510 15.64 10.25 8.52
CA LEU A 510 14.30 9.71 8.46
C LEU A 510 14.11 8.97 7.13
N VAL A 511 13.76 7.68 7.18
CA VAL A 511 13.63 6.84 5.98
C VAL A 511 12.32 6.05 5.99
N VAL A 512 11.57 6.08 4.89
CA VAL A 512 10.48 5.14 4.64
C VAL A 512 10.97 4.08 3.66
N VAL A 513 10.94 2.82 4.07
CA VAL A 513 11.29 1.67 3.24
C VAL A 513 10.01 0.94 2.85
N THR A 514 9.75 0.80 1.56
CA THR A 514 8.67 -0.07 1.07
C THR A 514 9.25 -1.41 0.63
N THR A 515 8.64 -2.51 1.05
CA THR A 515 9.12 -3.86 0.76
C THR A 515 8.00 -4.83 0.46
N PHE A 516 8.33 -5.89 -0.28
CA PHE A 516 7.45 -7.04 -0.53
C PHE A 516 7.80 -8.24 0.38
N SER A 517 8.74 -8.05 1.31
CA SER A 517 9.11 -9.07 2.31
C SER A 517 8.00 -9.27 3.33
N ASN A 518 7.99 -10.43 3.99
CA ASN A 518 7.07 -10.72 5.07
C ASN A 518 7.33 -9.81 6.28
N ILE A 519 6.29 -9.43 7.02
CA ILE A 519 6.41 -8.64 8.26
C ILE A 519 7.24 -9.37 9.34
N ASN A 520 7.26 -10.70 9.32
CA ASN A 520 8.02 -11.52 10.27
C ASN A 520 9.52 -11.65 9.94
N THR A 521 10.02 -10.97 8.91
CA THR A 521 11.45 -10.97 8.57
C THR A 521 12.28 -10.40 9.72
N ASN A 522 13.41 -11.05 10.04
CA ASN A 522 14.25 -10.67 11.18
C ASN A 522 15.10 -9.42 10.89
N ILE A 523 14.52 -8.23 11.06
CA ILE A 523 15.21 -6.96 10.82
C ILE A 523 16.37 -6.74 11.79
N LYS A 524 16.26 -7.20 13.04
CA LYS A 524 17.35 -7.08 14.02
C LYS A 524 18.59 -7.78 13.49
N GLY A 525 18.45 -9.04 13.04
CA GLY A 525 19.55 -9.76 12.40
C GLY A 525 20.12 -9.08 11.15
N CYS A 526 19.29 -8.40 10.34
CA CYS A 526 19.75 -7.67 9.15
C CYS A 526 20.56 -6.40 9.47
N LEU A 527 20.31 -5.75 10.60
CA LEU A 527 20.89 -4.43 10.94
C LEU A 527 21.86 -4.46 12.13
N GLU A 528 21.91 -5.56 12.89
CA GLU A 528 22.79 -5.73 14.06
C GLU A 528 24.27 -5.49 13.74
N THR A 529 24.71 -5.77 12.51
CA THR A 529 26.07 -5.53 12.04
C THR A 529 26.36 -4.05 11.71
N VAL A 530 25.32 -3.23 11.58
CA VAL A 530 25.39 -1.82 11.15
C VAL A 530 25.19 -0.87 12.34
N LEU A 531 24.11 -1.03 13.10
CA LEU A 531 23.73 -0.17 14.23
C LEU A 531 22.99 -0.95 15.32
N ARG A 532 22.90 -0.36 16.52
CA ARG A 532 21.95 -0.83 17.56
C ARG A 532 20.54 -0.38 17.21
N VAL A 533 19.60 -1.33 17.10
CA VAL A 533 18.26 -1.09 16.56
C VAL A 533 17.16 -1.48 17.55
N GLN A 534 16.22 -0.56 17.75
CA GLN A 534 14.92 -0.83 18.36
C GLN A 534 13.89 -1.11 17.26
N VAL A 535 13.39 -2.35 17.18
CA VAL A 535 12.36 -2.74 16.20
C VAL A 535 11.04 -2.93 16.94
N GLU A 536 10.00 -2.23 16.48
CA GLU A 536 8.64 -2.30 17.00
C GLU A 536 7.64 -2.46 15.84
N THR A 537 6.56 -3.20 16.06
CA THR A 537 5.51 -3.38 15.05
C THR A 537 4.28 -2.56 15.43
N ILE A 538 3.78 -1.71 14.52
CA ILE A 538 2.69 -0.77 14.86
C ILE A 538 1.41 -1.49 15.30
N SER A 539 1.12 -2.66 14.73
CA SER A 539 -0.05 -3.47 15.10
C SER A 539 -0.06 -3.99 16.54
N THR A 540 1.08 -3.92 17.25
CA THR A 540 1.17 -4.30 18.67
C THR A 540 0.60 -3.23 19.60
N PHE A 541 0.56 -1.97 19.16
CA PHE A 541 0.03 -0.87 19.95
C PHE A 541 -1.49 -0.81 19.85
N ARG A 542 -2.14 -0.58 21.00
CA ARG A 542 -3.59 -0.39 21.06
C ARG A 542 -4.02 1.03 21.45
N THR A 543 -3.07 1.87 21.84
CA THR A 543 -3.30 3.28 22.22
C THR A 543 -2.17 4.17 21.71
N GLU A 544 -2.45 5.44 21.46
CA GLU A 544 -1.46 6.47 21.09
C GLU A 544 -0.39 6.62 22.18
N ILE A 545 -0.79 6.58 23.45
CA ILE A 545 0.11 6.75 24.60
C ILE A 545 1.19 5.65 24.63
N GLN A 546 0.84 4.40 24.34
CA GLN A 546 1.81 3.30 24.27
C GLN A 546 2.87 3.55 23.20
N LEU A 547 2.44 3.96 22.00
CA LEU A 547 3.34 4.30 20.90
C LEU A 547 4.22 5.51 21.26
N GLN A 548 3.63 6.58 21.77
CA GLN A 548 4.36 7.78 22.19
C GLN A 548 5.41 7.46 23.25
N ASN A 549 5.09 6.66 24.26
CA ASN A 549 6.05 6.28 25.30
C ASN A 549 7.23 5.50 24.73
N ARG A 550 7.00 4.60 23.78
CA ARG A 550 8.07 3.83 23.11
C ARG A 550 8.96 4.70 22.22
N VAL A 551 8.36 5.59 21.43
CA VAL A 551 9.09 6.51 20.55
C VAL A 551 9.87 7.54 21.39
N LYS A 552 9.25 8.07 22.45
CA LYS A 552 9.90 8.98 23.39
C LYS A 552 11.09 8.32 24.09
N HIS A 553 10.92 7.09 24.57
CA HIS A 553 11.99 6.31 25.17
C HIS A 553 13.17 6.15 24.20
N PHE A 554 12.89 5.81 22.93
CA PHE A 554 13.94 5.74 21.91
C PHE A 554 14.71 7.05 21.77
N TRP A 555 14.03 8.19 21.60
CA TRP A 555 14.70 9.47 21.33
C TRP A 555 15.43 10.03 22.54
N LEU A 556 14.85 9.95 23.73
CA LEU A 556 15.35 10.65 24.91
C LEU A 556 16.16 9.77 25.87
N ASP A 557 15.81 8.49 26.01
CA ASP A 557 16.33 7.63 27.10
C ASP A 557 17.21 6.48 26.61
N SER A 558 16.98 5.94 25.40
CA SER A 558 17.69 4.77 24.87
C SER A 558 19.07 5.12 24.30
N ASP A 559 19.99 4.16 24.36
CA ASP A 559 21.29 4.18 23.67
C ASP A 559 21.23 3.64 22.23
N ASP A 560 20.05 3.17 21.78
CA ASP A 560 19.85 2.70 20.41
C ASP A 560 20.00 3.84 19.41
N GLN A 561 20.58 3.52 18.26
CA GLN A 561 20.88 4.48 17.20
C GLN A 561 19.79 4.55 16.14
N MET A 562 18.98 3.49 16.01
CA MET A 562 17.95 3.41 14.98
C MET A 562 16.63 2.85 15.51
N LEU A 563 15.53 3.58 15.29
CA LEU A 563 14.17 3.10 15.52
C LEU A 563 13.61 2.56 14.20
N VAL A 564 13.07 1.34 14.22
CA VAL A 564 12.36 0.74 13.09
C VAL A 564 10.93 0.46 13.49
N LEU A 565 9.98 1.08 12.78
CA LEU A 565 8.55 0.80 12.92
C LEU A 565 8.05 -0.03 11.74
N GLN A 566 7.63 -1.26 11.98
CA GLN A 566 7.06 -2.14 10.95
C GLN A 566 5.55 -2.02 10.85
N CYS A 567 5.06 -1.97 9.61
CA CYS A 567 3.62 -1.86 9.30
C CYS A 567 3.26 -2.79 8.14
N GLU A 568 2.17 -3.55 8.29
CA GLU A 568 1.53 -4.21 7.15
C GLU A 568 0.38 -3.34 6.64
N VAL A 569 0.53 -2.84 5.40
CA VAL A 569 -0.41 -1.86 4.82
C VAL A 569 -1.80 -2.46 4.62
N ALA A 570 -1.89 -3.76 4.36
CA ALA A 570 -3.15 -4.47 4.14
C ALA A 570 -4.05 -4.59 5.39
N ILE A 571 -3.43 -4.62 6.58
CA ILE A 571 -4.14 -4.90 7.84
C ILE A 571 -4.38 -3.61 8.63
N MET A 572 -3.45 -2.67 8.57
CA MET A 572 -3.45 -1.49 9.42
C MET A 572 -4.24 -0.32 8.83
N ASN A 573 -4.89 0.45 9.71
CA ASN A 573 -5.50 1.71 9.32
C ASN A 573 -4.40 2.70 8.90
N SER A 574 -4.50 3.22 7.68
CA SER A 574 -3.57 4.19 7.12
C SER A 574 -3.42 5.44 8.00
N ARG A 575 -4.46 5.83 8.75
CA ARG A 575 -4.43 6.94 9.71
C ARG A 575 -3.49 6.67 10.90
N CYS A 576 -3.39 5.43 11.40
CA CYS A 576 -2.45 5.08 12.47
C CYS A 576 -0.99 5.18 12.01
N ILE A 577 -0.71 4.80 10.76
CA ILE A 577 0.64 4.89 10.20
C ILE A 577 1.04 6.36 10.02
N LYS A 578 0.12 7.22 9.56
CA LYS A 578 0.33 8.68 9.50
C LYS A 578 0.59 9.28 10.89
N LEU A 579 -0.19 8.88 11.90
CA LEU A 579 0.02 9.33 13.27
C LEU A 579 1.39 8.88 13.83
N ALA A 580 1.82 7.65 13.55
CA ALA A 580 3.13 7.18 13.97
C ALA A 580 4.26 7.98 13.33
N LYS A 581 4.17 8.28 12.03
CA LYS A 581 5.09 9.18 11.35
C LYS A 581 5.12 10.56 12.03
N PHE A 582 3.96 11.14 12.32
CA PHE A 582 3.84 12.44 12.98
C PHE A 582 4.47 12.43 14.39
N ILE A 583 4.26 11.38 15.19
CA ILE A 583 4.85 11.23 16.52
C ILE A 583 6.39 11.13 16.45
N VAL A 584 6.92 10.39 15.47
CA VAL A 584 8.36 10.31 15.24
C VAL A 584 8.95 11.67 14.90
N GLU A 585 8.29 12.46 14.05
CA GLU A 585 8.70 13.83 13.72
C GLU A 585 8.69 14.74 14.95
N GLN A 586 7.62 14.69 15.75
CA GLN A 586 7.48 15.51 16.96
C GLN A 586 8.63 15.26 17.95
N TYR A 587 8.94 14.01 18.26
CA TYR A 587 10.01 13.68 19.20
C TYR A 587 11.41 13.85 18.61
N ARG A 588 11.57 13.75 17.28
CA ARG A 588 12.81 14.15 16.60
C ARG A 588 13.06 15.64 16.79
N ASP A 589 12.07 16.49 16.57
CA ASP A 589 12.21 17.93 16.70
C ASP A 589 12.48 18.33 18.17
N GLU A 590 11.86 17.63 19.13
CA GLU A 590 12.18 17.77 20.56
C GLU A 590 13.63 17.35 20.87
N PHE A 591 14.08 16.20 20.35
CA PHE A 591 15.46 15.74 20.50
C PHE A 591 16.46 16.73 19.90
N LEU A 592 16.17 17.29 18.72
CA LEU A 592 16.99 18.31 18.07
C LEU A 592 17.14 19.58 18.91
N ARG A 593 16.12 19.94 19.70
CA ARG A 593 16.14 21.10 20.61
C ARG A 593 16.95 20.83 21.89
N ILE A 594 16.94 19.59 22.39
CA ILE A 594 17.55 19.22 23.69
C ILE A 594 18.99 18.71 23.53
N ARG A 595 19.34 18.15 22.37
CA ARG A 595 20.64 17.48 22.15
C ARG A 595 21.83 18.43 22.40
N LYS A 596 22.87 17.88 23.05
CA LYS A 596 24.15 18.57 23.26
C LYS A 596 25.11 18.21 22.13
N VAL A 597 26.04 19.12 21.81
CA VAL A 597 27.11 18.86 20.84
C VAL A 597 27.90 17.62 21.28
N GLY A 598 27.94 16.58 20.45
CA GLY A 598 28.64 15.32 20.72
C GLY A 598 27.75 14.11 21.09
N THR A 599 26.42 14.25 21.16
CA THR A 599 25.51 13.10 21.29
C THR A 599 25.49 12.23 20.03
N THR A 600 25.35 10.91 20.20
CA THR A 600 25.23 9.94 19.09
C THR A 600 24.07 10.29 18.17
N SER A 601 24.28 10.14 16.86
CA SER A 601 23.22 10.32 15.87
C SER A 601 22.14 9.25 16.04
N LYS A 602 20.90 9.69 16.19
CA LYS A 602 19.71 8.83 16.18
C LYS A 602 19.01 8.91 14.83
N HIS A 603 18.45 7.81 14.39
CA HIS A 603 17.80 7.65 13.09
C HIS A 603 16.45 6.95 13.27
N ALA A 604 15.50 7.21 12.38
CA ALA A 604 14.22 6.49 12.39
C ALA A 604 13.86 6.00 10.99
N CYS A 605 13.29 4.80 10.95
CA CYS A 605 12.86 4.13 9.75
C CYS A 605 11.45 3.56 9.93
N ILE A 606 10.60 3.74 8.93
CA ILE A 606 9.29 3.10 8.84
C ILE A 606 9.36 2.09 7.69
N ILE A 607 9.10 0.81 7.98
CA ILE A 607 9.09 -0.26 6.98
C ILE A 607 7.63 -0.62 6.67
N LEU A 608 7.24 -0.42 5.42
CA LEU A 608 5.92 -0.74 4.89
C LEU A 608 5.98 -2.07 4.13
N HIS A 609 5.32 -3.08 4.67
CA HIS A 609 5.14 -4.37 4.02
C HIS A 609 3.91 -4.33 3.11
N VAL A 610 4.14 -4.53 1.82
CA VAL A 610 3.16 -4.43 0.73
C VAL A 610 3.07 -5.76 -0.02
N HIS A 611 1.87 -6.11 -0.49
CA HIS A 611 1.65 -7.28 -1.34
C HIS A 611 1.58 -6.88 -2.82
N ARG A 612 2.32 -7.57 -3.69
CA ARG A 612 2.27 -7.33 -5.14
C ARG A 612 0.85 -7.59 -5.68
N GLY A 613 0.35 -6.68 -6.51
CA GLY A 613 -0.91 -6.87 -7.25
C GLY A 613 -2.20 -6.53 -6.53
N LYS A 614 -2.16 -6.19 -5.22
CA LYS A 614 -3.32 -5.62 -4.56
C LYS A 614 -3.33 -4.11 -4.77
N LYS A 615 -4.36 -3.60 -5.45
CA LYS A 615 -4.71 -2.17 -5.44
C LYS A 615 -5.34 -1.85 -4.09
N GLU A 616 -4.52 -1.81 -3.06
CA GLU A 616 -4.95 -1.23 -1.79
C GLU A 616 -5.03 0.29 -1.98
N ASN A 617 -5.83 0.98 -1.16
CA ASN A 617 -5.77 2.44 -1.10
C ASN A 617 -4.40 2.82 -0.56
N PHE A 618 -3.41 2.84 -1.44
CA PHE A 618 -2.00 2.90 -1.10
C PHE A 618 -1.75 4.12 -0.24
N LEU A 619 -1.17 3.87 0.94
CA LEU A 619 -0.62 4.92 1.77
C LEU A 619 0.58 5.52 1.03
N SER A 620 0.33 6.58 0.26
CA SER A 620 1.40 7.37 -0.35
C SER A 620 1.89 8.38 0.68
N PHE A 621 3.16 8.24 1.06
CA PHE A 621 3.86 9.29 1.78
C PHE A 621 4.42 10.30 0.78
N GLY A 622 4.25 11.59 1.08
CA GLY A 622 4.99 12.63 0.36
C GLY A 622 6.46 12.68 0.79
N PHE A 623 7.33 13.23 -0.06
CA PHE A 623 8.75 13.49 0.23
C PHE A 623 8.99 14.69 1.18
N MET A 624 7.93 15.18 1.83
CA MET A 624 7.97 16.34 2.71
C MET A 624 8.67 16.03 4.04
N ARG A 625 9.21 17.07 4.68
CA ARG A 625 9.87 17.03 6.00
C ARG A 625 11.12 16.14 6.11
N GLY A 626 11.80 15.91 4.99
CA GLY A 626 13.11 15.25 4.99
C GLY A 626 13.08 13.73 5.08
N TRP A 627 11.91 13.11 4.94
CA TRP A 627 11.81 11.66 4.79
C TRP A 627 12.33 11.23 3.42
N LYS A 628 13.41 10.45 3.41
CA LYS A 628 13.87 9.75 2.21
C LYS A 628 13.00 8.51 2.00
N GLN A 629 12.59 8.25 0.77
CA GLN A 629 11.80 7.06 0.44
C GLN A 629 12.62 6.11 -0.42
N VAL A 630 12.54 4.81 -0.13
CA VAL A 630 13.23 3.78 -0.89
C VAL A 630 12.37 2.52 -0.99
N THR A 631 12.39 1.88 -2.15
CA THR A 631 11.84 0.53 -2.33
C THR A 631 12.96 -0.49 -2.25
N ILE A 632 12.87 -1.40 -1.28
CA ILE A 632 13.77 -2.54 -1.11
C ILE A 632 12.91 -3.81 -1.17
N GLU A 633 12.96 -4.51 -2.29
CA GLU A 633 12.05 -5.65 -2.53
C GLU A 633 12.24 -6.78 -1.51
N THR A 634 13.49 -7.08 -1.16
CA THR A 634 13.84 -8.10 -0.15
C THR A 634 14.72 -7.50 0.93
N LEU A 635 14.29 -7.58 2.19
CA LEU A 635 15.06 -7.02 3.30
C LEU A 635 16.31 -7.85 3.63
N GLU A 636 16.24 -9.17 3.43
CA GLU A 636 17.34 -10.10 3.65
C GLU A 636 18.30 -10.16 2.46
N PRO A 637 19.60 -10.42 2.70
CA PRO A 637 20.57 -10.63 1.62
C PRO A 637 20.16 -11.83 0.76
N GLN A 638 20.03 -11.61 -0.55
CA GLN A 638 19.82 -12.70 -1.48
C GLN A 638 21.15 -13.39 -1.80
N GLY A 639 21.13 -14.73 -1.89
CA GLY A 639 22.34 -15.51 -2.13
C GLY A 639 22.97 -15.31 -3.52
N LYS A 640 22.22 -14.77 -4.49
CA LYS A 640 22.67 -14.54 -5.88
C LYS A 640 22.25 -13.14 -6.33
N HIS A 641 23.22 -12.36 -6.80
CA HIS A 641 23.02 -10.96 -7.15
C HIS A 641 22.26 -10.83 -8.47
N LEU A 642 21.27 -9.94 -8.52
CA LEU A 642 20.45 -9.70 -9.71
C LEU A 642 21.28 -9.26 -10.92
N LEU A 643 22.26 -8.37 -10.73
CA LEU A 643 23.23 -7.95 -11.74
C LEU A 643 23.93 -9.10 -12.49
N THR A 644 24.17 -10.23 -11.84
CA THR A 644 24.82 -11.40 -12.49
C THR A 644 23.86 -12.15 -13.42
N ILE A 645 22.55 -11.90 -13.30
CA ILE A 645 21.49 -12.56 -14.06
C ILE A 645 21.02 -11.65 -15.21
N LEU A 646 21.10 -10.33 -15.03
CA LEU A 646 20.66 -9.34 -16.01
C LEU A 646 21.54 -9.38 -17.27
N ASP A 647 20.90 -9.21 -18.44
CA ASP A 647 21.53 -9.21 -19.77
C ASP A 647 22.33 -10.48 -20.17
N GLU A 648 22.33 -11.54 -19.36
CA GLU A 648 22.92 -12.84 -19.70
C GLU A 648 21.90 -13.82 -20.32
N SER A 649 22.39 -14.73 -21.18
CA SER A 649 21.60 -15.86 -21.65
C SER A 649 21.35 -16.84 -20.53
N VAL A 650 20.19 -17.52 -20.55
CA VAL A 650 19.86 -18.57 -19.58
C VAL A 650 20.96 -19.64 -19.53
N THR A 651 21.56 -19.96 -20.68
CA THR A 651 22.66 -20.93 -20.80
C THR A 651 23.93 -20.48 -20.08
N ASN A 652 24.32 -19.21 -20.17
CA ASN A 652 25.48 -18.69 -19.47
C ASN A 652 25.24 -18.68 -17.96
N ILE A 653 24.08 -18.22 -17.51
CA ILE A 653 23.71 -18.19 -16.09
C ILE A 653 23.75 -19.59 -15.48
N ILE A 654 23.24 -20.60 -16.20
CA ILE A 654 23.26 -22.00 -15.76
C ILE A 654 24.68 -22.56 -15.64
N ASN A 655 25.64 -22.00 -16.37
CA ASN A 655 27.04 -22.42 -16.34
C ASN A 655 27.89 -21.66 -15.31
N THR A 656 27.51 -20.44 -14.95
CA THR A 656 28.31 -19.54 -14.10
C THR A 656 27.64 -19.27 -12.75
N ALA A 657 26.58 -18.47 -12.73
CA ALA A 657 25.99 -17.87 -11.54
C ALA A 657 24.98 -18.78 -10.83
N TYR A 658 24.28 -19.61 -11.58
CA TYR A 658 23.35 -20.61 -11.05
C TYR A 658 23.60 -21.99 -11.67
N PRO A 659 24.62 -22.71 -11.17
CA PRO A 659 25.00 -24.01 -11.69
C PRO A 659 23.81 -24.96 -11.85
N PHE A 660 23.74 -25.66 -12.99
CA PHE A 660 22.73 -26.69 -13.28
C PHE A 660 22.60 -27.70 -12.14
N GLU A 661 23.72 -28.07 -11.53
CA GLU A 661 23.85 -29.03 -10.45
C GLU A 661 23.05 -28.59 -9.21
N ASP A 662 23.10 -27.30 -8.87
CA ASP A 662 22.34 -26.72 -7.76
C ASP A 662 20.84 -26.67 -8.08
N ILE A 663 20.48 -26.32 -9.31
CA ILE A 663 19.09 -26.28 -9.78
C ILE A 663 18.49 -27.69 -9.74
N LEU A 664 19.22 -28.68 -10.27
CA LEU A 664 18.83 -30.07 -10.28
C LEU A 664 18.61 -30.57 -8.86
N LYS A 665 19.54 -30.28 -7.93
CA LYS A 665 19.39 -30.69 -6.52
C LYS A 665 18.12 -30.15 -5.87
N GLN A 666 17.65 -28.95 -6.23
CA GLN A 666 16.42 -28.37 -5.71
C GLN A 666 15.16 -28.95 -6.36
N GLU A 667 15.18 -29.19 -7.68
CA GLU A 667 13.98 -29.56 -8.45
C GLU A 667 13.86 -31.08 -8.71
N LEU A 668 14.90 -31.88 -8.45
CA LEU A 668 14.92 -33.33 -8.74
C LEU A 668 13.74 -34.05 -8.12
N SER A 669 13.45 -33.79 -6.85
CA SER A 669 12.32 -34.41 -6.17
C SER A 669 10.98 -34.05 -6.81
N TRP A 670 10.81 -32.80 -7.27
CA TRP A 670 9.60 -32.40 -8.00
C TRP A 670 9.49 -33.11 -9.35
N CYS A 671 10.59 -33.21 -10.11
CA CYS A 671 10.62 -33.92 -11.38
C CYS A 671 10.25 -35.40 -11.24
N LEU A 672 10.72 -36.07 -10.17
CA LEU A 672 10.38 -37.46 -9.88
C LEU A 672 8.90 -37.63 -9.51
N LEU A 673 8.31 -36.67 -8.79
CA LEU A 673 6.87 -36.66 -8.43
C LEU A 673 5.93 -36.36 -9.61
N CYS A 674 6.45 -35.93 -10.77
CA CYS A 674 5.63 -35.84 -11.99
C CYS A 674 5.21 -37.21 -12.53
N MET A 675 5.91 -38.27 -12.12
CA MET A 675 5.65 -39.64 -12.55
C MET A 675 4.75 -40.35 -11.55
N LYS A 676 3.70 -41.00 -12.06
CA LYS A 676 2.79 -41.81 -11.26
C LYS A 676 3.35 -43.22 -11.08
N TYR A 677 3.95 -43.46 -9.92
CA TYR A 677 4.39 -44.79 -9.51
C TYR A 677 3.22 -45.60 -8.91
N PRO A 678 3.19 -46.93 -9.09
CA PRO A 678 2.29 -47.78 -8.34
C PRO A 678 2.60 -47.74 -6.83
N SER A 679 1.58 -48.02 -6.01
CA SER A 679 1.66 -47.91 -4.53
C SER A 679 2.34 -49.12 -3.87
N ASP A 680 3.38 -49.66 -4.48
CA ASP A 680 4.16 -50.79 -4.01
C ASP A 680 5.47 -50.35 -3.31
N GLU A 681 5.98 -51.20 -2.41
CA GLU A 681 7.21 -50.92 -1.64
C GLU A 681 8.44 -50.78 -2.55
N ASP A 682 8.47 -51.54 -3.66
CA ASP A 682 9.58 -51.50 -4.63
C ASP A 682 9.64 -50.14 -5.34
N SER A 683 8.51 -49.57 -5.74
CA SER A 683 8.41 -48.22 -6.31
C SER A 683 8.89 -47.12 -5.35
N ILE A 684 8.59 -47.22 -4.06
CA ILE A 684 9.06 -46.24 -3.04
C ILE A 684 10.58 -46.35 -2.86
N ASN A 685 11.11 -47.57 -2.79
CA ASN A 685 12.54 -47.80 -2.69
C ASN A 685 13.28 -47.32 -3.94
N ARG A 686 12.68 -47.50 -5.13
CA ARG A 686 13.20 -47.00 -6.40
C ARG A 686 13.23 -45.48 -6.47
N LEU A 687 12.17 -44.79 -6.03
CA LEU A 687 12.15 -43.33 -5.90
C LEU A 687 13.25 -42.81 -4.95
N ARG A 688 13.43 -43.45 -3.79
CA ARG A 688 14.48 -43.08 -2.83
C ARG A 688 15.88 -43.29 -3.43
N MET A 689 16.08 -44.41 -4.13
CA MET A 689 17.31 -44.71 -4.84
C MET A 689 17.61 -43.62 -5.88
N LEU A 690 16.67 -43.32 -6.77
CA LEU A 690 16.85 -42.31 -7.82
C LEU A 690 17.21 -40.93 -7.25
N ASN A 691 16.51 -40.49 -6.19
CA ASN A 691 16.78 -39.19 -5.58
C ASN A 691 18.18 -39.11 -4.93
N SER A 692 18.76 -40.25 -4.54
CA SER A 692 20.10 -40.33 -3.94
C SER A 692 21.22 -40.59 -4.94
N GLU A 693 21.01 -41.49 -5.90
CA GLU A 693 22.04 -41.94 -6.84
C GLU A 693 22.27 -40.93 -7.98
N ILE A 694 21.21 -40.27 -8.48
CA ILE A 694 21.36 -39.26 -9.56
C ILE A 694 22.38 -38.17 -9.19
N LEU A 695 22.40 -37.75 -7.91
CA LEU A 695 23.32 -36.72 -7.41
C LEU A 695 24.76 -37.22 -7.20
N GLN A 696 24.99 -38.54 -7.22
CA GLN A 696 26.30 -39.17 -7.02
C GLN A 696 27.06 -39.43 -8.32
N HIS A 697 26.42 -39.27 -9.48
CA HIS A 697 26.98 -39.57 -10.81
C HIS A 697 27.18 -38.29 -11.65
N PRO A 698 28.37 -37.65 -11.63
CA PRO A 698 28.62 -36.40 -12.37
C PRO A 698 28.48 -36.56 -13.88
N SER A 699 28.83 -37.72 -14.44
CA SER A 699 28.73 -37.99 -15.87
C SER A 699 27.27 -37.99 -16.35
N PHE A 700 26.35 -38.50 -15.52
CA PHE A 700 24.91 -38.46 -15.76
C PHE A 700 24.38 -37.02 -15.74
N ILE A 701 24.80 -36.24 -14.74
CA ILE A 701 24.42 -34.83 -14.61
C ILE A 701 24.91 -34.02 -15.82
N SER A 702 26.13 -34.29 -16.32
CA SER A 702 26.67 -33.67 -17.54
C SER A 702 25.80 -33.95 -18.77
N CYS A 703 25.37 -35.21 -18.97
CA CYS A 703 24.48 -35.57 -20.07
C CYS A 703 23.12 -34.84 -19.97
N LEU A 704 22.53 -34.78 -18.77
CA LEU A 704 21.30 -34.02 -18.55
C LEU A 704 21.49 -32.52 -18.81
N LYS A 705 22.64 -31.97 -18.40
CA LYS A 705 23.00 -30.56 -18.59
C LYS A 705 23.14 -30.21 -20.06
N GLU A 706 23.97 -30.93 -20.82
CA GLU A 706 24.20 -30.70 -22.24
C GLU A 706 22.89 -30.70 -23.03
N ARG A 707 22.04 -31.70 -22.79
CA ARG A 707 20.77 -31.83 -23.48
C ARG A 707 19.75 -30.77 -23.06
N THR A 708 19.75 -30.37 -21.79
CA THR A 708 18.91 -29.27 -21.31
C THR A 708 19.36 -27.95 -21.92
N LEU A 709 20.66 -27.70 -22.03
CA LEU A 709 21.19 -26.50 -22.67
C LEU A 709 20.79 -26.43 -24.15
N ALA A 710 20.96 -27.52 -24.91
CA ALA A 710 20.52 -27.60 -26.31
C ALA A 710 19.02 -27.30 -26.46
N TRP A 711 18.19 -27.89 -25.58
CA TRP A 711 16.74 -27.62 -25.55
C TRP A 711 16.41 -26.15 -25.27
N LEU A 712 17.18 -25.50 -24.40
CA LEU A 712 16.98 -24.09 -24.05
C LEU A 712 17.39 -23.16 -25.19
N GLU A 713 18.48 -23.45 -25.90
CA GLU A 713 18.97 -22.66 -27.04
C GLU A 713 17.98 -22.65 -28.21
N GLU A 714 17.35 -23.79 -28.50
CA GLU A 714 16.37 -23.91 -29.60
C GLU A 714 15.06 -23.17 -29.33
N ARG A 715 14.62 -23.11 -28.06
CA ARG A 715 13.27 -22.64 -27.68
C ARG A 715 13.23 -21.25 -27.04
N TYR A 716 14.34 -20.76 -26.49
CA TYR A 716 14.40 -19.48 -25.78
C TYR A 716 15.41 -18.52 -26.43
N LEU A 717 15.07 -18.07 -27.64
CA LEU A 717 15.86 -17.10 -28.42
C LEU A 717 15.59 -15.62 -28.05
N THR A 718 14.53 -15.34 -27.29
CA THR A 718 14.04 -13.98 -27.00
C THR A 718 14.00 -13.67 -25.51
N ASP A 719 14.50 -12.48 -25.12
CA ASP A 719 14.11 -11.57 -24.01
C ASP A 719 13.36 -12.16 -22.79
N TRP A 720 13.73 -13.35 -22.30
CA TRP A 720 13.01 -14.10 -21.28
C TRP A 720 12.81 -13.34 -19.95
N GLN A 721 13.73 -12.41 -19.63
CA GLN A 721 13.64 -11.53 -18.46
C GLN A 721 12.47 -10.56 -18.57
N TYR A 722 12.24 -10.04 -19.78
CA TYR A 722 11.09 -9.17 -20.07
C TYR A 722 9.78 -9.96 -19.96
N ASP A 723 9.76 -11.22 -20.42
CA ASP A 723 8.56 -12.07 -20.26
C ASP A 723 8.18 -12.26 -18.78
N VAL A 724 9.17 -12.43 -17.90
CA VAL A 724 8.93 -12.52 -16.45
C VAL A 724 8.47 -11.17 -15.90
N ALA A 725 9.10 -10.07 -16.31
CA ALA A 725 8.73 -8.73 -15.86
C ALA A 725 7.28 -8.40 -16.26
N PHE A 726 6.88 -8.59 -17.52
CA PHE A 726 5.53 -8.27 -17.98
C PHE A 726 4.45 -9.23 -17.47
N ASN A 727 4.80 -10.50 -17.20
CA ASN A 727 3.82 -11.50 -16.78
C ASN A 727 3.57 -11.46 -15.27
N LYS A 728 2.49 -10.77 -14.87
CA LYS A 728 2.04 -10.67 -13.47
C LYS A 728 1.85 -12.03 -12.78
N LYS A 729 1.48 -13.09 -13.51
CA LYS A 729 1.32 -14.45 -12.92
C LYS A 729 2.65 -15.08 -12.53
N LEU A 730 3.74 -14.75 -13.24
CA LEU A 730 5.08 -15.23 -12.93
C LEU A 730 5.75 -14.40 -11.83
N LEU A 731 5.43 -13.11 -11.77
CA LEU A 731 6.07 -12.15 -10.86
C LEU A 731 5.43 -12.10 -9.47
N TYR A 732 4.12 -11.93 -9.38
CA TYR A 732 3.41 -11.64 -8.12
C TYR A 732 3.48 -12.73 -7.03
N PRO A 733 3.68 -14.03 -7.35
CA PRO A 733 3.90 -15.05 -6.31
C PRO A 733 5.19 -14.89 -5.52
N TYR A 734 6.14 -14.07 -5.99
CA TYR A 734 7.46 -13.90 -5.37
C TYR A 734 7.64 -12.50 -4.79
N SER A 735 8.43 -12.38 -3.72
CA SER A 735 8.72 -11.09 -3.07
C SER A 735 9.61 -10.20 -3.93
N SER A 736 10.51 -10.75 -4.74
CA SER A 736 11.39 -9.96 -5.61
C SER A 736 11.40 -10.43 -7.06
N PHE A 737 11.79 -9.51 -7.95
CA PHE A 737 12.04 -9.84 -9.35
C PHE A 737 13.16 -10.88 -9.48
N SER A 738 14.23 -10.74 -8.70
CA SER A 738 15.30 -11.73 -8.63
C SER A 738 14.77 -13.12 -8.26
N ALA A 739 13.91 -13.24 -7.24
CA ALA A 739 13.30 -14.52 -6.88
C ALA A 739 12.41 -15.08 -8.00
N ALA A 740 11.68 -14.23 -8.71
CA ALA A 740 10.87 -14.62 -9.87
C ALA A 740 11.75 -15.11 -11.04
N LEU A 741 12.88 -14.46 -11.33
CA LEU A 741 13.84 -14.91 -12.35
C LEU A 741 14.45 -16.26 -11.97
N HIS A 742 14.90 -16.43 -10.73
CA HIS A 742 15.41 -17.72 -10.24
C HIS A 742 14.36 -18.82 -10.38
N ALA A 743 13.11 -18.55 -10.00
CA ALA A 743 12.02 -19.51 -10.15
C ALA A 743 11.70 -19.82 -11.63
N ARG A 744 11.84 -18.82 -12.51
CA ARG A 744 11.69 -19.03 -13.95
C ARG A 744 12.80 -19.93 -14.50
N ILE A 745 14.06 -19.69 -14.14
CA ILE A 745 15.19 -20.53 -14.52
C ILE A 745 14.97 -21.97 -14.03
N ARG A 746 14.59 -22.15 -12.76
CA ARG A 746 14.22 -23.48 -12.22
C ARG A 746 13.11 -24.13 -13.02
N THR A 747 12.07 -23.38 -13.39
CA THR A 747 10.97 -23.89 -14.22
C THR A 747 11.40 -24.25 -15.64
N MET A 748 12.31 -23.48 -16.24
CA MET A 748 12.86 -23.74 -17.57
C MET A 748 13.74 -24.99 -17.59
N VAL A 749 14.49 -25.26 -16.52
CA VAL A 749 15.34 -26.45 -16.37
C VAL A 749 14.53 -27.68 -15.97
N ARG A 750 13.61 -27.58 -15.01
CA ARG A 750 12.86 -28.74 -14.51
C ARG A 750 11.95 -29.36 -15.57
N ARG A 751 11.45 -28.57 -16.53
CA ARG A 751 10.58 -29.06 -17.60
C ARG A 751 11.24 -30.12 -18.50
N PRO A 752 12.38 -29.83 -19.18
CA PRO A 752 13.10 -30.82 -19.96
C PRO A 752 13.62 -31.95 -19.08
N VAL A 753 14.13 -31.66 -17.87
CA VAL A 753 14.63 -32.70 -16.95
C VAL A 753 13.53 -33.70 -16.56
N ALA A 754 12.33 -33.24 -16.20
CA ALA A 754 11.21 -34.12 -15.85
C ALA A 754 10.81 -35.03 -17.03
N LYS A 755 10.75 -34.47 -18.25
CA LYS A 755 10.46 -35.24 -19.46
C LYS A 755 11.57 -36.25 -19.80
N MET A 756 12.85 -35.87 -19.64
CA MET A 756 14.00 -36.77 -19.83
C MET A 756 13.99 -37.91 -18.83
N LEU A 757 13.79 -37.60 -17.54
CA LEU A 757 13.73 -38.60 -16.48
C LEU A 757 12.55 -39.55 -16.71
N PHE A 758 11.38 -39.03 -17.11
CA PHE A 758 10.25 -39.88 -17.47
C PHE A 758 10.58 -40.81 -18.65
N ALA A 759 11.18 -40.29 -19.72
CA ALA A 759 11.55 -41.12 -20.86
C ALA A 759 12.57 -42.21 -20.47
N LEU A 760 13.61 -41.87 -19.72
CA LEU A 760 14.60 -42.82 -19.20
C LEU A 760 13.95 -43.89 -18.31
N GLU A 761 13.05 -43.48 -17.42
CA GLU A 761 12.37 -44.39 -16.50
C GLU A 761 11.37 -45.29 -17.23
N SER A 762 10.67 -44.77 -18.24
CA SER A 762 9.77 -45.55 -19.11
C SER A 762 10.50 -46.67 -19.88
N PHE A 763 11.79 -46.47 -20.16
CA PHE A 763 12.67 -47.47 -20.77
C PHE A 763 13.47 -48.28 -19.74
N SER A 764 13.32 -48.01 -18.44
CA SER A 764 14.08 -48.64 -17.34
C SER A 764 15.60 -48.57 -17.52
N THR A 765 16.12 -47.43 -18.01
CA THR A 765 17.54 -47.26 -18.35
C THR A 765 18.35 -46.48 -17.31
N THR A 766 17.71 -45.86 -16.32
CA THR A 766 18.37 -45.09 -15.24
C THR A 766 19.34 -45.95 -14.44
N LYS A 767 18.86 -47.09 -13.91
CA LYS A 767 19.68 -48.03 -13.13
C LYS A 767 20.79 -48.70 -13.95
N THR A 768 20.56 -48.94 -15.25
CA THR A 768 21.61 -49.47 -16.14
C THR A 768 22.82 -48.53 -16.16
N PHE A 769 22.57 -47.22 -16.17
CA PHE A 769 23.62 -46.21 -16.19
C PHE A 769 24.45 -46.22 -14.90
N PHE A 770 23.81 -46.18 -13.73
CA PHE A 770 24.51 -46.16 -12.44
C PHE A 770 25.40 -47.39 -12.23
N ASN A 771 24.95 -48.56 -12.69
CA ASN A 771 25.76 -49.79 -12.64
C ASN A 771 26.99 -49.75 -13.56
N MET A 772 26.93 -49.01 -14.67
CA MET A 772 28.05 -48.91 -15.63
C MET A 772 29.02 -47.77 -15.29
N ASP A 773 28.51 -46.70 -14.69
CA ASP A 773 29.25 -45.49 -14.31
C ASP A 773 30.02 -45.69 -12.99
N GLN A 774 30.94 -46.65 -13.00
CA GLN A 774 31.87 -46.95 -11.89
C GLN A 774 33.29 -46.45 -12.19
N PRO A 775 34.07 -46.05 -11.17
CA PRO A 775 35.44 -45.57 -11.37
C PRO A 775 36.30 -46.65 -12.06
N GLY A 776 36.80 -46.34 -13.26
CA GLY A 776 37.58 -47.25 -14.11
C GLY A 776 36.89 -47.72 -15.41
N ASN A 777 35.61 -47.42 -15.62
CA ASN A 777 34.81 -47.81 -16.80
C ASN A 777 34.53 -46.69 -17.82
N GLU A 778 35.23 -45.55 -17.72
CA GLU A 778 34.96 -44.31 -18.47
C GLU A 778 35.01 -44.45 -20.00
N GLY A 779 35.67 -45.50 -20.52
CA GLY A 779 35.78 -45.82 -21.95
C GLY A 779 35.03 -47.09 -22.39
N SER A 780 34.14 -47.64 -21.56
CA SER A 780 33.44 -48.87 -21.93
C SER A 780 32.51 -48.66 -23.14
N PRO A 781 32.49 -49.57 -24.14
CA PRO A 781 31.64 -49.44 -25.33
C PRO A 781 30.14 -49.27 -25.00
N LEU A 782 29.68 -49.87 -23.89
CA LEU A 782 28.30 -49.77 -23.42
C LEU A 782 27.93 -48.40 -22.85
N LEU A 783 28.86 -47.74 -22.15
CA LEU A 783 28.64 -46.38 -21.64
C LEU A 783 28.62 -45.37 -22.81
N ILE A 784 29.50 -45.55 -23.79
CA ILE A 784 29.50 -44.75 -25.03
C ILE A 784 28.18 -44.97 -25.78
N PHE A 785 27.75 -46.23 -25.95
CA PHE A 785 26.49 -46.58 -26.60
C PHE A 785 25.28 -45.97 -25.87
N TRP A 786 25.23 -46.01 -24.54
CA TRP A 786 24.19 -45.36 -23.75
C TRP A 786 24.15 -43.86 -24.00
N LYS A 787 25.31 -43.18 -23.98
CA LYS A 787 25.40 -41.73 -24.23
C LYS A 787 24.95 -41.38 -25.65
N THR A 788 25.33 -42.17 -26.66
CA THR A 788 24.89 -41.99 -28.04
C THR A 788 23.36 -42.14 -28.18
N MET A 789 22.79 -43.17 -27.58
CA MET A 789 21.34 -43.40 -27.59
C MET A 789 20.57 -42.34 -26.80
N PHE A 790 21.13 -41.85 -25.69
CA PHE A 790 20.54 -40.76 -24.93
C PHE A 790 20.50 -39.46 -25.74
N ASN A 791 21.57 -39.14 -26.46
CA ASN A 791 21.68 -37.91 -27.24
C ASN A 791 20.91 -37.96 -28.58
N ASP A 792 20.43 -39.13 -29.02
CA ASP A 792 19.62 -39.23 -30.23
C ASP A 792 18.18 -38.73 -29.98
N PRO A 793 17.75 -37.63 -30.63
CA PRO A 793 16.41 -37.07 -30.45
C PRO A 793 15.29 -38.02 -30.91
N LYS A 794 15.57 -39.02 -31.76
CA LYS A 794 14.58 -40.02 -32.20
C LYS A 794 14.35 -41.13 -31.19
N VAL A 795 15.31 -41.37 -30.29
CA VAL A 795 15.23 -42.43 -29.27
C VAL A 795 14.49 -41.90 -28.04
N ILE A 796 14.86 -40.69 -27.61
CA ILE A 796 14.23 -40.01 -26.49
C ILE A 796 13.50 -38.79 -27.06
N GLU A 797 12.25 -38.99 -27.46
CA GLU A 797 11.39 -37.95 -28.02
C GLU A 797 10.72 -37.18 -26.88
N ILE A 798 11.19 -35.95 -26.65
CA ILE A 798 10.80 -35.10 -25.50
C ILE A 798 9.78 -34.03 -25.96
N ASP A 799 9.79 -33.69 -27.24
CA ASP A 799 8.97 -32.62 -27.82
C ASP A 799 7.47 -32.91 -27.74
N ASP A 800 7.08 -34.16 -27.99
CA ASP A 800 5.67 -34.59 -28.04
C ASP A 800 5.06 -34.90 -26.67
N LEU A 801 5.86 -34.91 -25.60
CA LEU A 801 5.36 -35.17 -24.25
C LEU A 801 4.59 -33.95 -23.70
N PRO A 802 3.47 -34.16 -22.99
CA PRO A 802 2.72 -33.07 -22.38
C PRO A 802 3.56 -32.33 -21.34
N GLU A 803 3.21 -31.09 -21.01
CA GLU A 803 3.90 -30.32 -19.97
C GLU A 803 3.81 -31.03 -18.61
N PRO A 804 4.91 -31.07 -17.84
CA PRO A 804 4.96 -31.84 -16.58
C PRO A 804 4.06 -31.23 -15.50
N ASN A 805 3.28 -32.10 -14.85
CA ASN A 805 2.52 -31.80 -13.64
C ASN A 805 2.55 -33.03 -12.71
N LEU A 806 2.17 -32.85 -11.44
CA LEU A 806 2.14 -33.92 -10.44
C LEU A 806 1.27 -35.08 -10.92
N ASP A 807 1.81 -36.30 -10.82
CA ASP A 807 1.16 -37.57 -11.20
C ASP A 807 0.62 -37.65 -12.65
N GLN A 808 1.08 -36.78 -13.55
CA GLN A 808 0.57 -36.73 -14.92
C GLN A 808 1.18 -37.81 -15.81
N TYR A 809 2.45 -38.15 -15.61
CA TYR A 809 3.13 -39.14 -16.43
C TYR A 809 2.88 -40.55 -15.91
N ILE A 810 2.13 -41.34 -16.67
CA ILE A 810 1.82 -42.73 -16.32
C ILE A 810 2.96 -43.63 -16.79
N LEU A 811 3.65 -44.26 -15.84
CA LEU A 811 4.69 -45.24 -16.13
C LEU A 811 4.07 -46.59 -16.54
N PRO A 812 4.76 -47.39 -17.38
CA PRO A 812 4.36 -48.76 -17.63
C PRO A 812 4.37 -49.56 -16.31
N TYR A 813 3.35 -50.38 -16.07
CA TYR A 813 3.09 -51.12 -14.81
C TYR A 813 4.24 -52.03 -14.33
N TYR A 814 5.29 -52.24 -15.14
CA TYR A 814 6.43 -53.08 -14.81
C TYR A 814 7.72 -52.32 -15.07
N LEU A 815 8.31 -51.77 -14.00
CA LEU A 815 9.67 -51.23 -14.03
C LEU A 815 10.65 -52.40 -13.85
N HIS A 816 11.67 -52.46 -14.70
CA HIS A 816 12.66 -53.54 -14.70
C HIS A 816 14.03 -53.04 -14.25
N ASP A 817 14.85 -53.94 -13.73
CA ASP A 817 16.27 -53.70 -13.47
C ASP A 817 17.08 -54.36 -14.59
N LEU A 818 17.19 -53.64 -15.71
CA LEU A 818 17.86 -54.13 -16.91
C LEU A 818 19.39 -54.00 -16.78
N GLN A 819 20.12 -54.83 -17.51
CA GLN A 819 21.59 -54.89 -17.53
C GLN A 819 22.18 -54.26 -18.79
N PHE A 820 21.46 -54.28 -19.91
CA PHE A 820 21.87 -53.71 -21.19
C PHE A 820 21.13 -52.37 -21.47
N PRO A 821 21.83 -51.33 -21.97
CA PRO A 821 21.23 -50.03 -22.26
C PRO A 821 20.06 -50.10 -23.24
N PHE A 822 18.94 -49.45 -22.91
CA PHE A 822 17.78 -49.31 -23.81
C PHE A 822 17.19 -50.64 -24.32
N SER A 823 17.36 -51.76 -23.62
CA SER A 823 16.84 -53.08 -24.03
C SER A 823 15.35 -53.05 -24.35
N TYR A 824 14.55 -52.37 -23.53
CA TYR A 824 13.10 -52.24 -23.75
C TYR A 824 12.76 -51.47 -25.04
N TYR A 825 13.51 -50.40 -25.35
CA TYR A 825 13.34 -49.62 -26.58
C TYR A 825 13.72 -50.45 -27.82
N ILE A 826 14.87 -51.11 -27.78
CA ILE A 826 15.37 -51.97 -28.87
C ILE A 826 14.38 -53.11 -29.11
N MET A 827 13.90 -53.76 -28.05
CA MET A 827 12.91 -54.83 -28.12
C MET A 827 11.63 -54.35 -28.82
N ARG A 828 11.11 -53.17 -28.45
CA ARG A 828 9.92 -52.59 -29.10
C ARG A 828 10.16 -52.27 -30.57
N LYS A 829 11.31 -51.69 -30.92
CA LYS A 829 11.64 -51.39 -32.33
C LYS A 829 11.79 -52.64 -33.17
N ILE A 830 12.40 -53.71 -32.64
CA ILE A 830 12.49 -55.00 -33.32
C ILE A 830 11.08 -55.61 -33.50
N ASP A 831 10.22 -55.52 -32.49
CA ASP A 831 8.82 -55.94 -32.57
C ASP A 831 8.03 -55.16 -33.64
N ASP A 832 8.28 -53.86 -33.83
CA ASP A 832 7.64 -53.04 -34.89
C ASP A 832 8.00 -53.54 -36.31
N PHE A 833 9.17 -54.17 -36.49
CA PHE A 833 9.63 -54.72 -37.78
C PHE A 833 9.39 -56.23 -37.93
N LYS A 834 8.55 -56.82 -37.08
CA LYS A 834 8.31 -58.27 -37.02
C LYS A 834 8.04 -58.90 -38.39
N ASP A 835 7.14 -58.33 -39.17
CA ASP A 835 6.74 -58.89 -40.47
C ASP A 835 7.91 -58.87 -41.48
N THR A 836 8.69 -57.80 -41.51
CA THR A 836 9.87 -57.66 -42.39
C THR A 836 11.03 -58.58 -41.98
N CYS A 837 11.23 -58.77 -40.67
CA CYS A 837 12.24 -59.68 -40.13
C CYS A 837 11.90 -61.15 -40.42
N LEU A 838 10.60 -61.52 -40.39
CA LEU A 838 10.14 -62.86 -40.73
C LEU A 838 10.25 -63.17 -42.24
N GLU A 839 10.08 -62.18 -43.11
CA GLU A 839 10.25 -62.34 -44.56
C GLU A 839 11.72 -62.52 -44.99
N LYS A 840 12.69 -61.95 -44.25
CA LYS A 840 14.12 -61.99 -44.58
C LYS A 840 14.94 -63.04 -43.81
N LEU A 841 14.26 -63.99 -43.17
CA LEU A 841 14.80 -64.99 -42.25
C LEU A 841 16.00 -65.79 -42.82
N ASP A 842 15.97 -66.12 -44.11
CA ASP A 842 17.02 -66.92 -44.76
C ASP A 842 18.27 -66.12 -45.12
N SER A 843 18.16 -64.80 -45.34
CA SER A 843 19.31 -63.91 -45.59
C SER A 843 20.07 -63.55 -44.30
N LEU A 844 19.38 -63.46 -43.16
CA LEU A 844 19.98 -63.07 -41.87
C LEU A 844 20.78 -64.21 -41.21
N LYS A 845 20.51 -65.47 -41.56
CA LYS A 845 21.26 -66.64 -41.03
C LYS A 845 22.68 -66.77 -41.60
N GLN A 846 23.01 -66.05 -42.68
CA GLN A 846 24.29 -66.17 -43.39
C GLN A 846 25.37 -65.22 -42.86
N ASP A 847 25.01 -64.08 -42.25
CA ASP A 847 25.97 -63.14 -41.64
C ASP A 847 26.24 -63.51 -40.17
N ARG A 848 27.11 -64.50 -39.95
CA ARG A 848 27.58 -64.86 -38.60
C ARG A 848 28.77 -63.99 -38.21
N LYS A 849 28.55 -62.99 -37.36
CA LYS A 849 29.64 -62.26 -36.69
C LYS A 849 29.80 -62.70 -35.23
N THR A 850 31.05 -62.68 -34.77
CA THR A 850 31.53 -63.09 -33.46
C THR A 850 30.73 -62.43 -32.33
N ILE A 851 30.36 -63.23 -31.33
CA ILE A 851 29.58 -62.84 -30.16
C ILE A 851 30.40 -61.85 -29.33
N GLU A 852 29.89 -60.63 -29.18
CA GLU A 852 30.46 -59.69 -28.22
C GLU A 852 29.84 -59.90 -26.83
N PRO A 853 30.63 -59.93 -25.75
CA PRO A 853 30.21 -60.40 -24.41
C PRO A 853 29.06 -59.59 -23.77
N TYR A 854 28.72 -58.42 -24.32
CA TYR A 854 27.59 -57.62 -23.87
C TYR A 854 26.23 -58.09 -24.41
N LEU A 855 26.20 -58.92 -25.45
CA LEU A 855 24.95 -59.45 -26.01
C LEU A 855 24.27 -60.46 -25.07
N GLU A 856 25.04 -61.13 -24.22
CA GLU A 856 24.49 -61.97 -23.16
C GLU A 856 23.67 -61.15 -22.14
N LYS A 857 24.06 -59.90 -21.87
CA LYS A 857 23.29 -58.99 -21.01
C LYS A 857 21.93 -58.63 -21.63
N TYR A 858 21.89 -58.40 -22.95
CA TYR A 858 20.63 -58.17 -23.67
C TYR A 858 19.71 -59.40 -23.63
N PHE A 859 20.27 -60.61 -23.78
CA PHE A 859 19.50 -61.85 -23.67
C PHE A 859 18.86 -62.01 -22.28
N ASN A 860 19.61 -61.75 -21.21
CA ASN A 860 19.08 -61.80 -19.84
C ASN A 860 17.96 -60.76 -19.61
N ASP A 861 18.10 -59.57 -20.19
CA ASP A 861 17.06 -58.54 -20.17
C ASP A 861 15.80 -58.97 -20.92
N PHE A 862 15.97 -59.55 -22.12
CA PHE A 862 14.86 -60.06 -22.93
C PHE A 862 14.05 -61.13 -22.18
N VAL A 863 14.74 -62.09 -21.54
CA VAL A 863 14.14 -63.11 -20.68
C VAL A 863 13.33 -62.47 -19.55
N THR A 864 13.89 -61.45 -18.90
CA THR A 864 13.25 -60.75 -17.76
C THR A 864 12.00 -59.98 -18.16
N ILE A 865 12.05 -59.26 -19.30
CA ILE A 865 10.92 -58.47 -19.80
C ILE A 865 9.77 -59.38 -20.24
N ILE A 866 10.09 -60.44 -21.00
CA ILE A 866 9.07 -61.38 -21.51
C ILE A 866 8.44 -62.20 -20.37
N SER A 867 9.24 -62.69 -19.42
CA SER A 867 8.72 -63.43 -18.24
C SER A 867 7.78 -62.59 -17.39
N THR A 868 8.05 -61.28 -17.29
CA THR A 868 7.17 -60.35 -16.59
C THR A 868 5.89 -60.07 -17.37
N ARG A 869 5.95 -59.92 -18.70
CA ARG A 869 4.76 -59.79 -19.56
C ARG A 869 3.83 -61.01 -19.46
N ILE A 870 4.37 -62.19 -19.22
CA ILE A 870 3.63 -63.46 -19.08
C ILE A 870 3.13 -63.68 -17.64
N GLY A 871 3.52 -62.82 -16.67
CA GLY A 871 3.10 -62.91 -15.27
C GLY A 871 3.83 -64.00 -14.46
N ARG A 872 4.97 -64.50 -14.92
CA ARG A 872 5.73 -65.61 -14.28
C ARG A 872 7.14 -65.16 -13.84
N LYS A 873 7.23 -64.12 -12.98
CA LYS A 873 8.50 -63.54 -12.50
C LYS A 873 9.48 -64.56 -11.85
N ASN A 874 9.00 -65.69 -11.33
CA ASN A 874 9.82 -66.64 -10.57
C ASN A 874 10.47 -67.76 -11.41
N ASN A 875 10.21 -67.83 -12.73
CA ASN A 875 10.71 -68.90 -13.60
C ASN A 875 11.77 -68.44 -14.62
N ASN A 876 12.44 -67.30 -14.38
CA ASN A 876 13.41 -66.71 -15.32
C ASN A 876 14.55 -67.68 -15.69
N GLU A 877 15.02 -68.52 -14.77
CA GLU A 877 16.07 -69.53 -15.02
C GLU A 877 15.56 -70.68 -15.90
N SER A 878 14.35 -71.17 -15.66
CA SER A 878 13.75 -72.21 -16.51
C SER A 878 13.44 -71.69 -17.92
N PHE A 879 13.02 -70.43 -18.01
CA PHE A 879 12.75 -69.78 -19.30
C PHE A 879 14.03 -69.53 -20.10
N SER A 880 15.11 -69.08 -19.46
CA SER A 880 16.40 -68.86 -20.12
C SER A 880 17.00 -70.17 -20.64
N LEU A 881 16.90 -71.27 -19.89
CA LEU A 881 17.33 -72.60 -20.30
C LEU A 881 16.55 -73.13 -21.51
N LEU A 882 15.22 -72.97 -21.52
CA LEU A 882 14.37 -73.39 -22.63
C LEU A 882 14.67 -72.56 -23.89
N LEU A 883 14.79 -71.23 -23.78
CA LEU A 883 15.17 -70.37 -24.90
C LEU A 883 16.55 -70.74 -25.47
N ARG A 884 17.54 -71.02 -24.61
CA ARG A 884 18.88 -71.47 -25.04
C ARG A 884 18.83 -72.81 -25.79
N GLN A 885 17.98 -73.75 -25.37
CA GLN A 885 17.76 -75.02 -26.09
C GLN A 885 17.18 -74.85 -27.50
N PHE A 886 16.25 -73.90 -27.69
CA PHE A 886 15.65 -73.65 -29.00
C PHE A 886 16.54 -72.82 -29.95
N MET A 887 17.50 -72.05 -29.42
CA MET A 887 18.43 -71.24 -30.22
C MET A 887 19.75 -71.96 -30.59
N GLY A 888 20.19 -72.93 -29.78
CA GLY A 888 21.56 -73.48 -29.84
C GLY A 888 22.56 -72.60 -29.10
N GLU A 889 23.60 -73.19 -28.49
CA GLU A 889 24.45 -72.56 -27.45
C GLU A 889 25.26 -71.31 -27.86
N GLU A 890 25.15 -70.79 -29.09
CA GLU A 890 26.02 -69.72 -29.61
C GLU A 890 25.28 -68.58 -30.37
N MET A 891 24.01 -68.30 -30.08
CA MET A 891 23.27 -67.19 -30.74
C MET A 891 22.73 -66.17 -29.74
N TYR A 892 23.41 -65.03 -29.60
CA TYR A 892 22.97 -63.89 -28.78
C TYR A 892 22.61 -62.64 -29.61
N ASP A 893 22.37 -62.78 -30.92
CA ASP A 893 21.89 -61.66 -31.75
C ASP A 893 20.47 -61.25 -31.33
N PRO A 894 20.23 -59.97 -30.95
CA PRO A 894 18.91 -59.45 -30.60
C PRO A 894 17.80 -59.82 -31.59
N VAL A 895 18.06 -59.75 -32.89
CA VAL A 895 17.03 -60.00 -33.91
C VAL A 895 16.70 -61.49 -33.99
N LEU A 896 17.71 -62.37 -33.89
CA LEU A 896 17.51 -63.82 -33.91
C LEU A 896 16.79 -64.32 -32.64
N ILE A 897 17.07 -63.70 -31.48
CA ILE A 897 16.37 -63.98 -30.22
C ILE A 897 14.87 -63.72 -30.36
N HIS A 898 14.50 -62.56 -30.91
CA HIS A 898 13.11 -62.20 -31.16
C HIS A 898 12.41 -63.14 -32.15
N ILE A 899 13.08 -63.49 -33.26
CA ILE A 899 12.53 -64.42 -34.25
C ILE A 899 12.29 -65.81 -33.63
N CYS A 900 13.23 -66.30 -32.82
CA CYS A 900 13.07 -67.58 -32.12
C CYS A 900 11.87 -67.56 -31.17
N TRP A 901 11.69 -66.46 -30.43
CA TRP A 901 10.51 -66.26 -29.59
C TRP A 901 9.22 -66.21 -30.41
N TRP A 902 9.14 -65.43 -31.49
CA TRP A 902 7.92 -65.34 -32.30
C TRP A 902 7.50 -66.67 -32.91
N VAL A 903 8.47 -67.49 -33.37
CA VAL A 903 8.21 -68.79 -34.00
C VAL A 903 7.87 -69.88 -32.97
N ASN A 904 8.52 -69.87 -31.80
CA ASN A 904 8.43 -70.96 -30.83
C ASN A 904 7.68 -70.62 -29.53
N SER A 905 7.15 -69.40 -29.39
CA SER A 905 6.46 -68.92 -28.17
C SER A 905 5.39 -69.88 -27.66
N SER A 906 4.56 -70.45 -28.54
CA SER A 906 3.52 -71.41 -28.15
C SER A 906 4.07 -72.72 -27.58
N LYS A 907 5.20 -73.21 -28.11
CA LYS A 907 5.89 -74.41 -27.63
C LYS A 907 6.63 -74.15 -26.32
N ILE A 908 7.27 -72.99 -26.22
CA ILE A 908 8.02 -72.58 -25.03
C ILE A 908 7.05 -72.32 -23.87
N LEU A 909 5.91 -71.67 -24.11
CA LEU A 909 4.85 -71.44 -23.11
C LEU A 909 4.15 -72.72 -22.66
N ALA A 910 4.06 -73.75 -23.52
CA ALA A 910 3.51 -75.05 -23.16
C ALA A 910 4.50 -75.91 -22.35
N ALA A 911 5.81 -75.68 -22.50
CA ALA A 911 6.87 -76.38 -21.78
C ALA A 911 7.22 -75.73 -20.42
N LEU A 912 6.98 -74.43 -20.29
CA LEU A 912 7.06 -73.63 -19.05
C LEU A 912 5.86 -73.87 -18.14
#